data_AF-A0A5M9N2E1-F1
#
_entry.id   AF-A0A5M9N2E1-F1
#
_cell.length_a   1.000
_cell.length_b   1.000
_cell.length_c   1.000
_cell.angle_alpha   90.00
_cell.angle_beta   90.00
_cell.angle_gamma   90.00
#
_symmetry.space_group_name_H-M   'P 1'
#
loop_
_entity.id
_entity.type
_entity.pdbx_description
1 polymer ?
#
loop_
_entity_poly.entity_id
_entity_poly.type
_entity_poly.pdbx_seq_one_letter_code
_entity_poly.pdbx_strand_id
1 'polypeptide(L)'
;MSSRRRNGKPASCEPCRKDKVRCDHGLPVCSRCQRRKTDSRCFYHPAPLTRSTRGTIDEKDQPPNSNPGASPNSLPSRVTHTPAATTSSSVEGTNEQTEQSFCTAATDTALPLGYLGPTSFVASFEEDREFVTSPSDVPHQDGECIASLPGLSSYWVHQTIAVLNLLREFSPIEQLVDEYYRLSQAAVIPAPLVLNPMAQLRGDVEEWNRLGYPNNLATTVLANTANSFQVPPTIEGARFHELFTGLRLRLEIIGVIYAIAGRTSMFSLTRDRVPDYTVRRKFAQKMMAASDAVIQICKILTPVNDLTIWLMYENLLLVSIVHGDSSPGKWHRLGDLSTYMFELGIHRDSQQLSQLPVFLLESRRRVFAAAYQLDKSVATFLGRPPRISRRHSDCRLPIDISDADLVGSPSEFELASRYINGSGWNVQNGFHRASWIRMRFLISTFREETLELSLQGMTRETADQLRDISIRCHQSWNSLPVHMRYTPGCWDEGLSLGICLMLSVSYLAYLYNEFLIQRLLVQHDPEAQSALLDVSSTILSTVLSYGIQREHIFDIQRDFIWTVLLYGFPSAGVLIKALQNQARTGHPIPYTGSRSRLIRDLSVFVSHLDAMARPGIANHELFGRASKVVSSIIDEILEPRPVSSGPEPEMPEMSSVFDVSDDMRVLDMVDFGAVFDQWIF
;
A
#
# COMPACT_ATOMS: atom_id res chain seq x y z
N MET A 1 12.06 -45.59 -2.52
CA MET A 1 10.63 -45.28 -2.35
C MET A 1 10.15 -44.47 -3.56
N SER A 2 8.92 -44.68 -4.05
CA SER A 2 8.40 -43.96 -5.23
C SER A 2 8.05 -42.51 -4.87
N SER A 3 8.46 -41.54 -5.71
CA SER A 3 8.13 -40.13 -5.52
C SER A 3 6.62 -39.91 -5.70
N ARG A 4 5.95 -39.49 -4.63
CA ARG A 4 4.55 -39.04 -4.68
C ARG A 4 4.51 -37.59 -5.19
N ARG A 5 3.49 -37.27 -5.99
CA ARG A 5 3.18 -35.89 -6.38
C ARG A 5 2.61 -35.13 -5.15
N ARG A 6 2.58 -33.80 -5.19
CA ARG A 6 1.99 -32.95 -4.13
C ARG A 6 0.54 -33.31 -3.75
N ASN A 7 -0.19 -34.02 -4.61
CA ASN A 7 -1.55 -34.54 -4.36
C ASN A 7 -1.60 -36.01 -3.90
N GLY A 8 -0.50 -36.53 -3.33
CA GLY A 8 -0.41 -37.88 -2.75
C GLY A 8 -0.32 -39.04 -3.75
N LYS A 9 -0.71 -38.85 -5.02
CA LYS A 9 -0.70 -39.90 -6.06
C LYS A 9 0.73 -40.20 -6.54
N PRO A 10 1.05 -41.47 -6.90
CA PRO A 10 2.38 -41.83 -7.40
C PRO A 10 2.70 -41.11 -8.72
N ALA A 11 3.97 -40.72 -8.90
CA ALA A 11 4.41 -40.14 -10.16
C ALA A 11 4.58 -41.23 -11.24
N SER A 12 4.01 -40.99 -12.43
CA SER A 12 4.27 -41.79 -13.63
C SER A 12 5.74 -41.71 -14.07
N CYS A 13 6.28 -42.78 -14.66
CA CYS A 13 7.66 -42.80 -15.16
C CYS A 13 7.88 -41.79 -16.29
N GLU A 14 9.12 -41.36 -16.48
CA GLU A 14 9.45 -40.25 -17.37
C GLU A 14 9.06 -40.48 -18.85
N PRO A 15 9.23 -41.68 -19.45
CA PRO A 15 8.72 -41.95 -20.80
C PRO A 15 7.20 -41.82 -20.89
N CYS A 16 6.44 -42.39 -19.94
CA CYS A 16 4.98 -42.27 -19.95
C CYS A 16 4.51 -40.82 -19.67
N ARG A 17 5.27 -40.04 -18.89
CA ARG A 17 5.02 -38.61 -18.66
C ARG A 17 5.20 -37.81 -19.95
N LYS A 18 6.32 -37.99 -20.65
CA LYS A 18 6.64 -37.28 -21.91
C LYS A 18 5.65 -37.63 -23.01
N ASP A 19 5.30 -38.91 -23.15
CA ASP A 19 4.30 -39.39 -24.10
C ASP A 19 2.84 -39.02 -23.71
N LYS A 20 2.63 -38.41 -22.53
CA LYS A 20 1.31 -38.07 -21.95
C LYS A 20 0.36 -39.28 -21.84
N VAL A 21 0.87 -40.47 -21.53
CA VAL A 21 0.09 -41.71 -21.44
C VAL A 21 0.04 -42.30 -20.03
N ARG A 22 -1.03 -43.05 -19.72
CA ARG A 22 -1.18 -43.71 -18.42
C ARG A 22 -0.05 -44.72 -18.17
N CYS A 23 0.56 -44.58 -16.98
CA CYS A 23 1.54 -45.50 -16.39
C CYS A 23 0.85 -46.38 -15.34
N ASP A 24 1.30 -47.63 -15.22
CA ASP A 24 0.87 -48.61 -14.22
C ASP A 24 1.68 -48.56 -12.91
N HIS A 25 2.77 -47.77 -12.88
CA HIS A 25 3.62 -47.51 -11.70
C HIS A 25 4.42 -48.73 -11.18
N GLY A 26 4.53 -49.80 -11.98
CA GLY A 26 5.43 -50.92 -11.69
C GLY A 26 6.89 -50.50 -11.54
N LEU A 27 7.59 -51.17 -10.61
CA LEU A 27 9.02 -50.99 -10.30
C LEU A 27 9.74 -52.33 -10.49
N PRO A 28 10.99 -52.34 -11.02
CA PRO A 28 11.78 -51.19 -11.46
C PRO A 28 11.28 -50.55 -12.78
N VAL A 29 10.60 -51.34 -13.63
CA VAL A 29 10.08 -50.91 -14.94
C VAL A 29 8.57 -51.07 -14.98
N CYS A 30 7.86 -50.12 -15.60
CA CYS A 30 6.41 -50.22 -15.77
C CYS A 30 6.04 -51.15 -16.95
N SER A 31 4.92 -51.85 -16.85
CA SER A 31 4.47 -52.86 -17.84
C SER A 31 4.39 -52.30 -19.26
N ARG A 32 4.09 -51.00 -19.40
CA ARG A 32 4.04 -50.32 -20.70
C ARG A 32 5.42 -50.11 -21.33
N CYS A 33 6.43 -49.74 -20.54
CA CYS A 33 7.80 -49.61 -21.04
C CYS A 33 8.39 -50.98 -21.39
N GLN A 34 8.08 -52.01 -20.59
CA GLN A 34 8.50 -53.39 -20.87
C GLN A 34 7.90 -53.94 -22.17
N ARG A 35 6.59 -53.76 -22.40
CA ARG A 35 5.94 -54.14 -23.68
C ARG A 35 6.51 -53.38 -24.89
N ARG A 36 7.03 -52.17 -24.69
CA ARG A 36 7.69 -51.36 -25.73
C ARG A 36 9.19 -51.66 -25.89
N LYS A 37 9.77 -52.57 -25.10
CA LYS A 37 11.22 -52.84 -25.04
C LYS A 37 12.06 -51.59 -24.78
N THR A 38 11.51 -50.65 -23.99
CA THR A 38 12.18 -49.40 -23.57
C THR A 38 12.52 -49.41 -22.08
N ASP A 39 12.77 -50.59 -21.52
CA ASP A 39 13.08 -50.87 -20.12
C ASP A 39 14.22 -49.98 -19.60
N SER A 40 15.31 -49.90 -20.38
CA SER A 40 16.50 -49.09 -20.09
C SER A 40 16.27 -47.57 -20.03
N ARG A 41 15.10 -47.09 -20.51
CA ARG A 41 14.69 -45.69 -20.44
C ARG A 41 13.58 -45.44 -19.42
N CYS A 42 13.06 -46.47 -18.76
CA CYS A 42 12.01 -46.35 -17.77
C CYS A 42 12.58 -46.00 -16.39
N PHE A 43 12.57 -44.71 -16.04
CA PHE A 43 12.94 -44.24 -14.71
C PHE A 43 11.87 -43.31 -14.12
N TYR A 44 11.88 -43.17 -12.80
CA TYR A 44 10.98 -42.29 -12.04
C TYR A 44 11.81 -41.17 -11.42
N HIS A 45 11.62 -39.94 -11.89
CA HIS A 45 12.41 -38.79 -11.42
C HIS A 45 11.95 -38.34 -10.02
N PRO A 46 12.85 -38.10 -9.05
CA PRO A 46 12.46 -37.75 -7.67
C PRO A 46 11.80 -36.37 -7.56
N ALA A 47 12.21 -35.37 -8.36
CA ALA A 47 11.66 -34.01 -8.37
C ALA A 47 11.42 -33.48 -9.80
N PRO A 48 10.31 -33.84 -10.48
CA PRO A 48 10.17 -33.73 -11.95
C PRO A 48 9.87 -32.32 -12.51
N LEU A 49 10.07 -31.25 -11.74
CA LEU A 49 9.69 -29.87 -12.13
C LEU A 49 10.76 -28.78 -11.89
N THR A 50 11.95 -29.13 -11.37
CA THR A 50 13.08 -28.18 -11.26
C THR A 50 13.92 -28.21 -12.52
N ARG A 51 13.81 -27.18 -13.37
CA ARG A 51 14.63 -27.01 -14.58
C ARG A 51 15.89 -26.20 -14.23
N SER A 52 17.04 -26.88 -14.14
CA SER A 52 18.34 -26.22 -13.99
C SER A 52 18.86 -25.78 -15.35
N THR A 53 19.23 -24.50 -15.46
CA THR A 53 19.87 -23.92 -16.64
C THR A 53 21.36 -23.73 -16.35
N ARG A 54 22.21 -24.68 -16.76
CA ARG A 54 23.67 -24.51 -16.82
C ARG A 54 24.23 -25.16 -18.08
N GLY A 55 25.18 -24.49 -18.71
CA GLY A 55 25.84 -24.97 -19.92
C GLY A 55 26.95 -25.97 -19.65
N THR A 56 27.10 -26.90 -20.59
CA THR A 56 28.37 -27.47 -21.09
C THR A 56 29.55 -27.59 -20.11
N ILE A 57 29.67 -28.77 -19.50
CA ILE A 57 30.97 -29.46 -19.31
C ILE A 57 30.72 -30.92 -19.71
N ASP A 58 31.42 -31.40 -20.73
CA ASP A 58 31.50 -32.82 -21.09
C ASP A 58 32.75 -33.42 -20.41
N GLU A 59 32.58 -34.45 -19.60
CA GLU A 59 33.65 -35.38 -19.27
C GLU A 59 33.18 -36.81 -19.54
N LYS A 60 33.89 -37.48 -20.47
CA LYS A 60 33.72 -38.90 -20.76
C LYS A 60 34.58 -39.70 -19.79
N ASP A 61 34.05 -40.84 -19.36
CA ASP A 61 34.87 -41.91 -18.80
C ASP A 61 34.54 -43.23 -19.52
N GLN A 62 35.40 -43.63 -20.45
CA GLN A 62 35.55 -45.01 -20.95
C GLN A 62 36.98 -45.22 -21.51
N PRO A 63 37.52 -46.45 -21.45
CA PRO A 63 38.97 -46.73 -21.33
C PRO A 63 39.77 -46.64 -22.65
N PRO A 64 41.12 -46.72 -22.61
CA PRO A 64 41.99 -46.06 -23.59
C PRO A 64 42.39 -46.91 -24.80
N ASN A 65 42.78 -46.24 -25.90
CA ASN A 65 44.03 -46.58 -26.59
C ASN A 65 44.58 -45.54 -27.59
N SER A 66 45.91 -45.45 -27.63
CA SER A 66 46.81 -45.07 -28.75
C SER A 66 46.49 -43.92 -29.73
N ASN A 67 47.33 -42.88 -29.62
CA ASN A 67 47.82 -41.94 -30.65
C ASN A 67 48.41 -42.63 -31.93
N PRO A 68 48.85 -41.90 -32.99
CA PRO A 68 48.66 -40.47 -33.36
C PRO A 68 48.31 -40.22 -34.86
N GLY A 69 48.01 -38.97 -35.28
CA GLY A 69 48.07 -38.62 -36.72
C GLY A 69 47.49 -37.27 -37.20
N ALA A 70 48.36 -36.27 -37.38
CA ALA A 70 48.37 -35.19 -38.40
C ALA A 70 47.14 -34.30 -38.76
N SER A 71 47.42 -32.99 -38.66
CA SER A 71 46.86 -31.76 -39.31
C SER A 71 46.76 -31.80 -40.86
N PRO A 72 46.39 -30.69 -41.58
CA PRO A 72 45.38 -29.61 -41.37
C PRO A 72 44.57 -29.24 -42.66
N ASN A 73 43.84 -28.11 -42.63
CA ASN A 73 43.28 -27.35 -43.78
C ASN A 73 42.07 -28.02 -44.50
N SER A 74 41.12 -27.31 -45.15
CA SER A 74 40.96 -25.88 -45.47
C SER A 74 39.48 -25.43 -45.56
N LEU A 75 39.25 -24.12 -45.41
CA LEU A 75 38.15 -23.29 -45.95
C LEU A 75 37.93 -23.47 -47.49
N PRO A 76 36.91 -22.87 -48.16
CA PRO A 76 35.70 -22.12 -47.72
C PRO A 76 34.40 -22.41 -48.54
N SER A 77 33.36 -21.56 -48.36
CA SER A 77 32.47 -20.98 -49.41
C SER A 77 31.11 -21.60 -49.81
N ARG A 78 30.05 -20.91 -49.33
CA ARG A 78 29.04 -20.15 -50.13
C ARG A 78 27.97 -20.89 -50.99
N VAL A 79 26.82 -20.19 -51.13
CA VAL A 79 25.77 -20.26 -52.19
C VAL A 79 24.49 -21.06 -51.88
N THR A 80 23.49 -20.33 -51.36
CA THR A 80 22.05 -20.29 -51.72
C THR A 80 21.46 -21.31 -52.72
N HIS A 81 20.31 -21.95 -52.38
CA HIS A 81 18.96 -21.55 -52.82
C HIS A 81 17.83 -22.55 -52.43
N THR A 82 16.58 -22.06 -52.51
CA THR A 82 15.27 -22.70 -52.23
C THR A 82 14.90 -23.84 -53.21
N PRO A 83 13.99 -24.76 -52.83
CA PRO A 83 12.55 -24.68 -53.20
C PRO A 83 11.60 -24.95 -52.00
N ALA A 84 10.36 -24.47 -51.87
CA ALA A 84 9.20 -24.25 -52.75
C ALA A 84 8.18 -25.42 -52.82
N ALA A 85 6.94 -25.14 -52.37
CA ALA A 85 5.64 -25.82 -52.66
C ALA A 85 5.50 -27.33 -52.31
N THR A 86 4.32 -27.92 -52.06
CA THR A 86 3.04 -27.76 -52.80
C THR A 86 1.80 -28.15 -51.95
N THR A 87 0.67 -27.52 -52.29
CA THR A 87 -0.77 -27.66 -51.92
C THR A 87 -1.29 -29.07 -51.56
N SER A 88 -2.48 -29.31 -50.95
CA SER A 88 -3.74 -28.53 -50.85
C SER A 88 -4.52 -28.91 -49.55
N SER A 89 -5.76 -28.50 -49.24
CA SER A 89 -6.81 -27.68 -49.89
C SER A 89 -7.80 -27.08 -48.85
N SER A 90 -8.65 -26.17 -49.33
CA SER A 90 -9.70 -25.35 -48.68
C SER A 90 -10.93 -26.08 -48.10
N VAL A 91 -11.53 -25.49 -47.05
CA VAL A 91 -12.97 -25.15 -46.98
C VAL A 91 -13.10 -23.79 -46.25
N GLU A 92 -13.95 -22.90 -46.73
CA GLU A 92 -14.19 -21.57 -46.16
C GLU A 92 -15.17 -21.60 -44.97
N GLY A 93 -15.00 -20.68 -44.02
CA GLY A 93 -15.89 -20.50 -42.89
C GLY A 93 -15.61 -19.17 -42.19
N THR A 94 -16.36 -18.13 -42.54
CA THR A 94 -16.25 -16.79 -41.95
C THR A 94 -16.58 -16.80 -40.46
N ASN A 95 -15.69 -16.27 -39.63
CA ASN A 95 -16.09 -15.56 -38.42
C ASN A 95 -14.98 -14.60 -37.97
N GLU A 96 -15.36 -13.35 -37.72
CA GLU A 96 -14.49 -12.32 -37.16
C GLU A 96 -14.28 -12.59 -35.66
N GLN A 97 -13.04 -12.86 -35.25
CA GLN A 97 -12.63 -12.67 -33.85
C GLN A 97 -11.27 -11.97 -33.80
N THR A 98 -11.29 -10.76 -33.26
CA THR A 98 -10.15 -9.87 -33.12
C THR A 98 -9.24 -10.35 -31.98
N GLU A 99 -8.27 -11.21 -32.28
CA GLU A 99 -7.20 -11.52 -31.33
C GLU A 99 -6.29 -10.30 -31.15
N GLN A 100 -6.57 -9.50 -30.11
CA GLN A 100 -5.71 -8.41 -29.67
C GLN A 100 -4.41 -8.96 -29.07
N SER A 101 -3.42 -9.20 -29.94
CA SER A 101 -2.05 -9.46 -29.51
C SER A 101 -1.48 -8.23 -28.79
N PHE A 102 -1.20 -8.36 -27.50
CA PHE A 102 -0.48 -7.35 -26.72
C PHE A 102 1.00 -7.33 -27.14
N CYS A 103 1.32 -6.57 -28.17
CA CYS A 103 2.71 -6.24 -28.51
C CYS A 103 3.29 -5.30 -27.46
N THR A 104 4.02 -5.84 -26.48
CA THR A 104 4.94 -5.06 -25.65
C THR A 104 6.02 -4.47 -26.55
N ALA A 105 6.09 -3.14 -26.62
CA ALA A 105 7.19 -2.46 -27.27
C ALA A 105 8.48 -2.76 -26.49
N ALA A 106 9.40 -3.51 -27.10
CA ALA A 106 10.73 -3.69 -26.58
C ALA A 106 11.51 -2.40 -26.84
N THR A 107 11.59 -1.51 -25.85
CA THR A 107 12.68 -0.54 -25.76
C THR A 107 13.94 -1.33 -25.43
N ASP A 108 14.82 -1.56 -26.42
CA ASP A 108 16.08 -2.29 -26.23
C ASP A 108 17.03 -1.60 -25.23
N THR A 109 16.76 -0.36 -24.87
CA THR A 109 17.36 0.33 -23.72
C THR A 109 16.62 -0.02 -22.42
N ALA A 110 17.21 -0.86 -21.59
CA ALA A 110 16.72 -1.08 -20.23
C ALA A 110 16.80 0.22 -19.42
N LEU A 111 15.76 0.52 -18.63
CA LEU A 111 15.81 1.64 -17.68
C LEU A 111 16.90 1.39 -16.61
N PRO A 112 17.55 2.44 -16.08
CA PRO A 112 18.50 2.31 -14.97
C PRO A 112 17.90 1.56 -13.78
N LEU A 113 18.69 0.68 -13.17
CA LEU A 113 18.24 -0.29 -12.15
C LEU A 113 17.83 0.31 -10.79
N GLY A 114 17.77 1.64 -10.67
CA GLY A 114 17.52 2.33 -9.41
C GLY A 114 18.60 2.11 -8.36
N TYR A 115 18.21 2.23 -7.09
CA TYR A 115 19.04 1.93 -5.93
C TYR A 115 19.31 0.43 -5.81
N LEU A 116 20.59 0.06 -5.78
CA LEU A 116 21.05 -1.29 -5.51
C LEU A 116 21.63 -1.36 -4.09
N GLY A 117 21.12 -2.28 -3.28
CA GLY A 117 21.56 -2.45 -1.90
C GLY A 117 22.93 -3.14 -1.78
N PRO A 118 23.53 -3.16 -0.56
CA PRO A 118 24.87 -3.69 -0.32
C PRO A 118 25.01 -5.21 -0.55
N THR A 119 23.90 -5.93 -0.73
CA THR A 119 23.88 -7.35 -1.11
C THR A 119 23.66 -7.58 -2.62
N SER A 120 23.74 -6.52 -3.43
CA SER A 120 23.63 -6.60 -4.88
C SER A 120 24.81 -7.35 -5.48
N PHE A 121 24.60 -8.03 -6.61
CA PHE A 121 25.66 -8.73 -7.33
C PHE A 121 26.76 -7.79 -7.87
N VAL A 122 26.48 -6.48 -7.96
CA VAL A 122 27.48 -5.46 -8.32
C VAL A 122 28.25 -4.90 -7.13
N ALA A 123 27.76 -5.04 -5.89
CA ALA A 123 28.37 -4.41 -4.71
C ALA A 123 29.81 -4.92 -4.46
N SER A 124 30.10 -6.18 -4.79
CA SER A 124 31.46 -6.75 -4.73
C SER A 124 32.46 -6.12 -5.71
N PHE A 125 32.01 -5.28 -6.65
CA PHE A 125 32.86 -4.52 -7.57
C PHE A 125 32.88 -3.01 -7.25
N GLU A 126 32.11 -2.54 -6.27
CA GLU A 126 32.10 -1.13 -5.83
C GLU A 126 33.20 -0.81 -4.79
N GLU A 127 33.81 -1.83 -4.19
CA GLU A 127 34.96 -1.67 -3.28
C GLU A 127 36.25 -1.29 -4.06
N ASP A 128 36.39 -1.73 -5.31
CA ASP A 128 37.48 -1.36 -6.23
C ASP A 128 37.10 -0.10 -7.07
N ARG A 129 37.15 1.07 -6.41
CA ARG A 129 36.63 2.38 -6.86
C ARG A 129 37.22 3.02 -8.14
N GLU A 130 37.88 2.26 -9.03
CA GLU A 130 38.38 2.79 -10.32
C GLU A 130 37.64 2.28 -11.56
N PHE A 131 36.79 1.23 -11.46
CA PHE A 131 36.20 0.58 -12.64
C PHE A 131 34.66 0.48 -12.70
N VAL A 132 33.96 0.85 -11.63
CA VAL A 132 32.49 0.90 -11.61
C VAL A 132 32.04 2.30 -11.20
N THR A 133 31.75 3.14 -12.20
CA THR A 133 30.93 4.34 -11.99
C THR A 133 29.56 3.90 -11.46
N SER A 134 29.05 4.55 -10.42
CA SER A 134 27.63 4.43 -10.10
C SER A 134 26.79 4.84 -11.33
N PRO A 135 25.56 4.31 -11.51
CA PRO A 135 24.75 4.62 -12.70
C PRO A 135 24.46 6.13 -12.92
N SER A 136 24.71 6.96 -11.90
CA SER A 136 24.63 8.42 -11.93
C SER A 136 25.84 9.13 -12.56
N ASP A 137 27.01 8.46 -12.68
CA ASP A 137 28.30 9.08 -13.00
C ASP A 137 28.83 8.74 -14.42
N VAL A 138 27.99 8.26 -15.32
CA VAL A 138 28.37 8.08 -16.74
C VAL A 138 28.41 9.46 -17.41
N PRO A 139 29.53 9.91 -18.01
CA PRO A 139 29.60 11.19 -18.70
C PRO A 139 28.65 11.16 -19.92
N HIS A 140 27.61 11.98 -19.89
CA HIS A 140 26.75 12.18 -21.05
C HIS A 140 27.56 12.87 -22.17
N GLN A 141 27.54 12.29 -23.37
CA GLN A 141 28.00 13.01 -24.55
C GLN A 141 27.02 14.14 -24.87
N ASP A 142 27.52 15.37 -24.90
CA ASP A 142 26.78 16.53 -25.39
C ASP A 142 26.46 16.34 -26.88
N GLY A 143 25.25 15.83 -27.13
CA GLY A 143 24.66 15.73 -28.45
C GLY A 143 23.16 15.94 -28.32
N GLU A 144 22.61 16.82 -29.17
CA GLU A 144 21.17 17.09 -29.27
C GLU A 144 20.42 15.87 -29.85
N CYS A 145 20.41 14.78 -29.10
CA CYS A 145 19.58 13.63 -29.41
C CYS A 145 18.17 13.93 -28.90
N ILE A 146 17.38 14.62 -29.74
CA ILE A 146 15.93 14.53 -29.64
C ILE A 146 15.61 13.04 -29.71
N ALA A 147 15.31 12.44 -28.56
CA ALA A 147 14.81 11.09 -28.49
C ALA A 147 13.47 11.06 -29.24
N SER A 148 13.52 10.75 -30.53
CA SER A 148 12.38 10.18 -31.23
C SER A 148 11.85 9.05 -30.34
N LEU A 149 10.54 9.00 -30.08
CA LEU A 149 9.91 7.98 -29.24
C LEU A 149 9.71 6.71 -30.09
N PRO A 150 10.71 5.83 -30.28
CA PRO A 150 10.77 4.92 -31.41
C PRO A 150 10.22 3.57 -30.95
N GLY A 151 8.90 3.49 -30.83
CA GLY A 151 8.21 2.25 -30.41
C GLY A 151 7.02 2.45 -29.49
N LEU A 152 6.72 3.66 -29.01
CA LEU A 152 5.50 3.87 -28.23
C LEU A 152 4.29 3.66 -29.15
N SER A 153 3.45 2.67 -28.83
CA SER A 153 2.28 2.35 -29.64
C SER A 153 1.30 3.53 -29.69
N SER A 154 0.61 3.68 -30.82
CA SER A 154 -0.43 4.71 -31.03
C SER A 154 -1.45 4.77 -29.88
N TYR A 155 -1.73 3.62 -29.25
CA TYR A 155 -2.53 3.50 -28.03
C TYR A 155 -2.06 4.44 -26.89
N TRP A 156 -0.77 4.46 -26.55
CA TRP A 156 -0.26 5.29 -25.45
C TRP A 156 -0.29 6.79 -25.77
N VAL A 157 -0.12 7.15 -27.04
CA VAL A 157 -0.33 8.53 -27.52
C VAL A 157 -1.80 8.93 -27.37
N HIS A 158 -2.73 8.05 -27.76
CA HIS A 158 -4.17 8.29 -27.57
C HIS A 158 -4.57 8.38 -26.09
N GLN A 159 -4.02 7.53 -25.21
CA GLN A 159 -4.23 7.65 -23.76
C GLN A 159 -3.70 8.99 -23.22
N THR A 160 -2.53 9.44 -23.69
CA THR A 160 -1.97 10.74 -23.31
C THR A 160 -2.87 11.90 -23.74
N ILE A 161 -3.40 11.86 -24.97
CA ILE A 161 -4.38 12.83 -25.46
C ILE A 161 -5.65 12.82 -24.60
N ALA A 162 -6.14 11.65 -24.19
CA ALA A 162 -7.31 11.53 -23.31
C ALA A 162 -7.05 12.14 -21.92
N VAL A 163 -5.89 11.87 -21.31
CA VAL A 163 -5.43 12.44 -20.03
C VAL A 163 -5.34 13.97 -20.12
N LEU A 164 -4.71 14.51 -21.17
CA LEU A 164 -4.53 15.95 -21.37
C LEU A 164 -5.84 16.68 -21.68
N ASN A 165 -6.78 16.04 -22.40
CA ASN A 165 -8.08 16.64 -22.69
C ASN A 165 -8.92 16.92 -21.43
N LEU A 166 -8.63 16.29 -20.29
CA LEU A 166 -9.32 16.60 -19.03
C LEU A 166 -8.96 17.99 -18.49
N LEU A 167 -7.82 18.56 -18.88
CA LEU A 167 -7.42 19.93 -18.55
C LEU A 167 -8.33 21.00 -19.19
N ARG A 168 -9.17 20.63 -20.17
CA ARG A 168 -10.20 21.54 -20.70
C ARG A 168 -11.20 21.97 -19.62
N GLU A 169 -11.40 21.12 -18.60
CA GLU A 169 -12.24 21.37 -17.43
C GLU A 169 -11.38 21.63 -16.18
N PHE A 170 -10.32 22.46 -16.30
CA PHE A 170 -9.35 22.67 -15.21
C PHE A 170 -9.92 23.35 -13.95
N SER A 171 -10.85 24.31 -14.08
CA SER A 171 -11.28 25.11 -12.92
C SER A 171 -11.91 24.29 -11.77
N PRO A 172 -12.76 23.27 -12.01
CA PRO A 172 -13.19 22.34 -10.96
C PRO A 172 -12.04 21.51 -10.33
N ILE A 173 -11.08 21.05 -11.15
CA ILE A 173 -9.91 20.29 -10.67
C ILE A 173 -9.10 21.16 -9.71
N GLU A 174 -8.87 22.41 -10.10
CA GLU A 174 -8.10 23.38 -9.33
C GLU A 174 -8.75 23.80 -8.03
N GLN A 175 -10.05 24.14 -8.05
CA GLN A 175 -10.81 24.45 -6.83
C GLN A 175 -10.71 23.33 -5.79
N LEU A 176 -10.72 22.06 -6.23
CA LEU A 176 -10.57 20.90 -5.36
C LEU A 176 -9.14 20.71 -4.82
N VAL A 177 -8.10 21.06 -5.58
CA VAL A 177 -6.70 21.00 -5.11
C VAL A 177 -6.40 22.15 -4.13
N ASP A 178 -6.88 23.35 -4.42
CA ASP A 178 -6.77 24.51 -3.51
C ASP A 178 -7.52 24.25 -2.19
N GLU A 179 -8.75 23.72 -2.26
CA GLU A 179 -9.54 23.37 -1.08
C GLU A 179 -8.85 22.28 -0.24
N TYR A 180 -8.24 21.29 -0.89
CA TYR A 180 -7.44 20.26 -0.23
C TYR A 180 -6.28 20.87 0.57
N TYR A 181 -5.46 21.73 -0.04
CA TYR A 181 -4.32 22.33 0.64
C TYR A 181 -4.69 23.45 1.62
N ARG A 182 -5.90 24.02 1.52
CA ARG A 182 -6.44 24.96 2.50
C ARG A 182 -6.92 24.27 3.78
N LEU A 183 -7.48 23.07 3.68
CA LEU A 183 -8.20 22.42 4.79
C LEU A 183 -7.56 21.13 5.30
N SER A 184 -6.84 20.38 4.46
CA SER A 184 -6.26 19.10 4.87
C SER A 184 -5.04 19.30 5.77
N GLN A 185 -5.16 18.79 6.99
CA GLN A 185 -4.05 18.59 7.92
C GLN A 185 -3.18 17.37 7.56
N ALA A 186 -3.68 16.48 6.70
CA ALA A 186 -3.07 15.18 6.44
C ALA A 186 -2.24 15.11 5.14
N ALA A 187 -2.10 16.21 4.39
CA ALA A 187 -1.32 16.22 3.15
C ALA A 187 0.16 15.92 3.39
N VAL A 188 0.77 15.17 2.48
CA VAL A 188 2.11 14.61 2.64
C VAL A 188 3.13 15.34 1.78
N ILE A 189 2.75 15.64 0.52
CA ILE A 189 3.53 16.50 -0.38
C ILE A 189 3.37 17.95 0.11
N PRO A 190 4.46 18.68 0.41
CA PRO A 190 4.39 20.08 0.82
C PRO A 190 3.62 20.95 -0.19
N ALA A 191 2.70 21.79 0.31
CA ALA A 191 1.76 22.53 -0.55
C ALA A 191 2.39 23.28 -1.74
N PRO A 192 3.51 24.02 -1.61
CA PRO A 192 4.07 24.76 -2.75
C PRO A 192 4.56 23.84 -3.89
N LEU A 193 4.91 22.57 -3.61
CA LEU A 193 5.35 21.59 -4.61
C LEU A 193 4.20 21.06 -5.48
N VAL A 194 2.93 21.39 -5.15
CA VAL A 194 1.75 21.11 -5.99
C VAL A 194 1.04 22.40 -6.42
N LEU A 195 0.94 23.40 -5.54
CA LEU A 195 0.27 24.67 -5.84
C LEU A 195 1.04 25.55 -6.84
N ASN A 196 2.39 25.58 -6.81
CA ASN A 196 3.16 26.31 -7.82
C ASN A 196 3.00 25.66 -9.22
N PRO A 197 3.07 24.32 -9.37
CA PRO A 197 2.72 23.66 -10.62
C PRO A 197 1.30 23.95 -11.11
N MET A 198 0.32 23.96 -10.20
CA MET A 198 -1.07 24.30 -10.53
C MET A 198 -1.20 25.73 -11.05
N ALA A 199 -0.53 26.70 -10.43
CA ALA A 199 -0.54 28.09 -10.87
C ALA A 199 0.07 28.28 -12.27
N GLN A 200 1.16 27.57 -12.59
CA GLN A 200 1.72 27.56 -13.95
C GLN A 200 0.74 26.92 -14.95
N LEU A 201 0.19 25.75 -14.60
CA LEU A 201 -0.72 25.00 -15.47
C LEU A 201 -2.03 25.76 -15.73
N ARG A 202 -2.50 26.58 -14.79
CA ARG A 202 -3.61 27.52 -14.99
C ARG A 202 -3.33 28.45 -16.18
N GLY A 203 -2.17 29.10 -16.19
CA GLY A 203 -1.77 30.02 -17.26
C GLY A 203 -1.65 29.31 -18.61
N ASP A 204 -0.98 28.14 -18.62
CA ASP A 204 -0.83 27.31 -19.81
C ASP A 204 -2.22 26.92 -20.40
N VAL A 205 -3.14 26.45 -19.56
CA VAL A 205 -4.50 26.03 -19.97
C VAL A 205 -5.38 27.21 -20.41
N GLU A 206 -5.29 28.37 -19.76
CA GLU A 206 -6.00 29.59 -20.17
C GLU A 206 -5.52 30.10 -21.54
N GLU A 207 -4.24 29.93 -21.86
CA GLU A 207 -3.71 30.21 -23.20
C GLU A 207 -4.18 29.18 -24.23
N TRP A 208 -4.11 27.88 -23.93
CA TRP A 208 -4.57 26.81 -24.84
C TRP A 208 -6.08 26.86 -25.11
N ASN A 209 -6.88 27.27 -24.14
CA ASN A 209 -8.33 27.49 -24.33
C ASN A 209 -8.62 28.72 -25.22
N ARG A 210 -7.71 29.70 -25.29
CA ARG A 210 -7.83 30.93 -26.10
C ARG A 210 -7.30 30.78 -27.52
N LEU A 211 -6.14 30.12 -27.68
CA LEU A 211 -5.41 30.00 -28.94
C LEU A 211 -5.59 28.64 -29.63
N GLY A 212 -6.13 27.66 -28.91
CA GLY A 212 -6.14 26.25 -29.31
C GLY A 212 -5.01 25.46 -28.63
N TYR A 213 -5.26 24.18 -28.36
CA TYR A 213 -4.27 23.29 -27.76
C TYR A 213 -3.18 22.98 -28.81
N PRO A 214 -1.88 22.99 -28.45
CA PRO A 214 -0.82 22.66 -29.38
C PRO A 214 -0.99 21.26 -29.96
N ASN A 215 -0.95 21.12 -31.29
CA ASN A 215 -1.13 19.85 -31.99
C ASN A 215 -0.10 18.78 -31.57
N ASN A 216 1.07 19.21 -31.10
CA ASN A 216 2.16 18.39 -30.58
C ASN A 216 2.20 18.29 -29.04
N LEU A 217 1.21 18.83 -28.30
CA LEU A 217 1.26 18.85 -26.83
C LEU A 217 1.48 17.45 -26.24
N ALA A 218 0.74 16.45 -26.73
CA ALA A 218 0.87 15.07 -26.26
C ALA A 218 2.25 14.47 -26.55
N THR A 219 2.84 14.72 -27.72
CA THR A 219 4.18 14.19 -28.06
C THR A 219 5.29 14.92 -27.32
N THR A 220 5.17 16.24 -27.10
CA THR A 220 6.09 17.02 -26.27
C THR A 220 6.04 16.57 -24.80
N VAL A 221 4.84 16.40 -24.23
CA VAL A 221 4.68 15.92 -22.84
C VAL A 221 5.20 14.48 -22.67
N LEU A 222 5.01 13.61 -23.67
CA LEU A 222 5.60 12.26 -23.70
C LEU A 222 7.13 12.31 -23.74
N ALA A 223 7.73 13.14 -24.59
CA ALA A 223 9.18 13.31 -24.66
C ALA A 223 9.76 13.87 -23.35
N ASN A 224 9.11 14.90 -22.79
CA ASN A 224 9.46 15.45 -21.47
C ASN A 224 9.39 14.40 -20.36
N THR A 225 8.43 13.49 -20.41
CA THR A 225 8.26 12.40 -19.43
C THR A 225 9.32 11.30 -19.63
N ALA A 226 9.67 10.97 -20.88
CA ALA A 226 10.69 9.98 -21.21
C ALA A 226 12.12 10.40 -20.82
N ASN A 227 12.39 11.71 -20.82
CA ASN A 227 13.67 12.25 -20.35
C ASN A 227 13.90 11.91 -18.86
N SER A 228 15.16 11.64 -18.49
CA SER A 228 15.53 11.39 -17.09
C SER A 228 15.26 12.62 -16.22
N PHE A 229 14.59 12.44 -15.08
CA PHE A 229 14.23 13.54 -14.18
C PHE A 229 15.41 13.89 -13.27
N GLN A 230 16.25 14.82 -13.74
CA GLN A 230 17.43 15.30 -13.03
C GLN A 230 17.10 16.49 -12.12
N VAL A 231 17.52 16.43 -10.86
CA VAL A 231 17.33 17.49 -9.87
C VAL A 231 18.68 18.16 -9.57
N PRO A 232 18.90 19.43 -9.95
CA PRO A 232 20.13 20.13 -9.62
C PRO A 232 20.31 20.28 -8.09
N PRO A 233 21.50 20.05 -7.52
CA PRO A 233 21.76 20.22 -6.08
C PRO A 233 21.43 21.62 -5.54
N THR A 234 21.48 22.63 -6.41
CA THR A 234 21.30 24.05 -6.10
C THR A 234 19.91 24.60 -6.45
N ILE A 235 18.95 23.77 -6.88
CA ILE A 235 17.61 24.27 -7.18
C ILE A 235 16.89 24.72 -5.89
N GLU A 236 16.36 25.94 -5.90
CA GLU A 236 15.53 26.45 -4.81
C GLU A 236 14.14 25.79 -4.85
N GLY A 237 13.57 25.49 -3.68
CA GLY A 237 12.29 24.79 -3.56
C GLY A 237 11.16 25.50 -4.31
N ALA A 238 11.08 26.84 -4.17
CA ALA A 238 10.09 27.67 -4.85
C ALA A 238 10.13 27.54 -6.38
N ARG A 239 11.30 27.23 -6.96
CA ARG A 239 11.54 27.09 -8.41
C ARG A 239 11.57 25.63 -8.89
N PHE A 240 11.47 24.65 -7.98
CA PHE A 240 11.53 23.22 -8.30
C PHE A 240 10.48 22.81 -9.34
N HIS A 241 9.29 23.40 -9.30
CA HIS A 241 8.22 23.10 -10.27
C HIS A 241 8.61 23.40 -11.71
N GLU A 242 9.47 24.40 -11.95
CA GLU A 242 9.87 24.79 -13.29
C GLU A 242 10.48 23.62 -14.07
N LEU A 243 11.10 22.64 -13.38
CA LEU A 243 11.71 21.44 -13.96
C LEU A 243 10.69 20.52 -14.66
N PHE A 244 9.39 20.62 -14.32
CA PHE A 244 8.34 19.72 -14.80
C PHE A 244 7.02 20.43 -15.16
N THR A 245 7.05 21.75 -15.42
CA THR A 245 5.89 22.56 -15.84
C THR A 245 6.19 23.45 -17.05
N GLY A 246 5.16 24.09 -17.63
CA GLY A 246 5.30 24.91 -18.84
C GLY A 246 5.82 24.07 -20.01
N LEU A 247 6.86 24.56 -20.70
CA LEU A 247 7.50 23.82 -21.79
C LEU A 247 8.10 22.47 -21.37
N ARG A 248 8.38 22.28 -20.07
CA ARG A 248 8.89 21.03 -19.48
C ARG A 248 7.80 20.16 -18.84
N LEU A 249 6.51 20.43 -19.12
CA LEU A 249 5.38 19.69 -18.53
C LEU A 249 5.54 18.17 -18.70
N ARG A 250 5.47 17.45 -17.57
CA ARG A 250 5.52 15.97 -17.50
C ARG A 250 4.17 15.36 -17.08
N LEU A 251 3.97 14.07 -17.34
CA LEU A 251 2.72 13.40 -16.97
C LEU A 251 2.56 13.16 -15.48
N GLU A 252 3.63 12.90 -14.72
CA GLU A 252 3.51 12.51 -13.31
C GLU A 252 2.77 13.54 -12.47
N ILE A 253 3.09 14.84 -12.63
CA ILE A 253 2.44 15.92 -11.89
C ILE A 253 0.96 16.05 -12.25
N ILE A 254 0.58 15.81 -13.51
CA ILE A 254 -0.83 15.81 -13.95
C ILE A 254 -1.59 14.68 -13.26
N GLY A 255 -0.97 13.50 -13.14
CA GLY A 255 -1.54 12.39 -12.38
C GLY A 255 -1.66 12.68 -10.88
N VAL A 256 -0.69 13.36 -10.25
CA VAL A 256 -0.77 13.83 -8.85
C VAL A 256 -1.97 14.77 -8.67
N ILE A 257 -2.10 15.76 -9.55
CA ILE A 257 -3.19 16.74 -9.55
C ILE A 257 -4.56 16.04 -9.66
N TYR A 258 -4.71 15.11 -10.60
CA TYR A 258 -5.95 14.34 -10.75
C TYR A 258 -6.22 13.44 -9.53
N ALA A 259 -5.22 12.78 -8.98
CA ALA A 259 -5.37 11.95 -7.79
C ALA A 259 -5.87 12.76 -6.58
N ILE A 260 -5.30 13.95 -6.35
CA ILE A 260 -5.72 14.87 -5.29
C ILE A 260 -7.15 15.41 -5.55
N ALA A 261 -7.44 15.88 -6.76
CA ALA A 261 -8.76 16.42 -7.11
C ALA A 261 -9.87 15.36 -6.99
N GLY A 262 -9.65 14.16 -7.54
CA GLY A 262 -10.59 13.05 -7.47
C GLY A 262 -10.79 12.52 -6.05
N ARG A 263 -9.78 12.64 -5.18
CA ARG A 263 -9.94 12.36 -3.75
C ARG A 263 -10.81 13.44 -3.10
N THR A 264 -10.47 14.70 -3.33
CA THR A 264 -11.11 15.81 -2.64
C THR A 264 -12.57 15.95 -3.06
N SER A 265 -12.94 15.62 -4.29
CA SER A 265 -14.35 15.59 -4.72
C SER A 265 -15.23 14.63 -3.89
N MET A 266 -14.66 13.69 -3.14
CA MET A 266 -15.40 12.77 -2.27
C MET A 266 -15.63 13.29 -0.85
N PHE A 267 -15.05 14.45 -0.50
CA PHE A 267 -15.29 15.21 0.73
C PHE A 267 -15.97 16.54 0.36
N SER A 268 -17.03 16.97 1.04
CA SER A 268 -17.81 18.18 0.68
C SER A 268 -17.40 19.38 1.52
N LEU A 269 -16.10 19.67 1.56
CA LEU A 269 -15.44 20.58 2.50
C LEU A 269 -15.95 22.05 2.50
N THR A 270 -16.84 22.41 1.57
CA THR A 270 -17.67 23.61 1.57
C THR A 270 -19.16 23.29 1.38
N ARG A 271 -20.03 23.92 2.18
CA ARG A 271 -21.48 23.61 2.27
C ARG A 271 -22.31 24.05 1.05
N ASP A 272 -21.86 25.03 0.28
CA ASP A 272 -22.75 25.78 -0.64
C ASP A 272 -22.77 25.28 -2.09
N ARG A 273 -22.03 24.22 -2.42
CA ARG A 273 -22.01 23.60 -3.76
C ARG A 273 -21.88 22.09 -3.66
N VAL A 274 -22.96 21.40 -3.27
CA VAL A 274 -22.96 19.93 -3.17
C VAL A 274 -23.56 19.30 -4.44
N PRO A 275 -22.76 18.95 -5.47
CA PRO A 275 -23.23 18.04 -6.50
C PRO A 275 -23.55 16.68 -5.89
N ASP A 276 -24.53 15.99 -6.46
CA ASP A 276 -24.99 14.68 -6.01
C ASP A 276 -23.82 13.69 -5.81
N TYR A 277 -23.96 12.80 -4.83
CA TYR A 277 -22.95 11.78 -4.52
C TYR A 277 -22.59 10.94 -5.75
N THR A 278 -23.54 10.65 -6.65
CA THR A 278 -23.24 9.90 -7.88
C THR A 278 -22.36 10.70 -8.84
N VAL A 279 -22.52 12.02 -8.91
CA VAL A 279 -21.68 12.93 -9.73
C VAL A 279 -20.27 13.00 -9.15
N ARG A 280 -20.15 13.19 -7.83
CA ARG A 280 -18.86 13.20 -7.12
C ARG A 280 -18.11 11.88 -7.29
N ARG A 281 -18.79 10.75 -7.17
CA ARG A 281 -18.22 9.41 -7.42
C ARG A 281 -17.76 9.22 -8.86
N LYS A 282 -18.54 9.65 -9.85
CA LYS A 282 -18.16 9.61 -11.27
C LYS A 282 -16.93 10.47 -11.57
N PHE A 283 -16.83 11.66 -10.99
CA PHE A 283 -15.64 12.51 -11.10
C PHE A 283 -14.41 11.83 -10.49
N ALA A 284 -14.51 11.31 -9.27
CA ALA A 284 -13.43 10.56 -8.61
C ALA A 284 -12.96 9.36 -9.46
N GLN A 285 -13.90 8.61 -10.06
CA GLN A 285 -13.59 7.52 -10.99
C GLN A 285 -12.89 8.00 -12.27
N LYS A 286 -13.33 9.12 -12.87
CA LYS A 286 -12.69 9.75 -14.06
C LYS A 286 -11.24 10.13 -13.76
N MET A 287 -11.00 10.78 -12.61
CA MET A 287 -9.68 11.18 -12.15
C MET A 287 -8.78 9.98 -11.80
N MET A 288 -9.34 8.95 -11.17
CA MET A 288 -8.63 7.70 -10.87
C MET A 288 -8.15 7.01 -12.15
N ALA A 289 -9.04 6.84 -13.14
CA ALA A 289 -8.69 6.21 -14.42
C ALA A 289 -7.60 7.00 -15.17
N ALA A 290 -7.66 8.33 -15.14
CA ALA A 290 -6.63 9.18 -15.74
C ALA A 290 -5.28 9.07 -15.01
N SER A 291 -5.30 9.04 -13.67
CA SER A 291 -4.10 8.83 -12.85
C SER A 291 -3.50 7.44 -13.07
N ASP A 292 -4.34 6.40 -13.20
CA ASP A 292 -3.93 5.04 -13.51
C ASP A 292 -3.30 4.94 -14.91
N ALA A 293 -3.86 5.63 -15.91
CA ALA A 293 -3.28 5.71 -17.25
C ALA A 293 -1.90 6.41 -17.24
N VAL A 294 -1.76 7.52 -16.50
CA VAL A 294 -0.46 8.19 -16.28
C VAL A 294 0.54 7.22 -15.65
N ILE A 295 0.16 6.47 -14.60
CA ILE A 295 1.03 5.46 -13.97
C ILE A 295 1.52 4.45 -15.02
N GLN A 296 0.62 3.87 -15.83
CA GLN A 296 1.04 2.87 -16.84
C GLN A 296 1.97 3.45 -17.91
N ILE A 297 1.76 4.70 -18.33
CA ILE A 297 2.64 5.38 -19.29
C ILE A 297 4.02 5.64 -18.65
N CYS A 298 4.06 6.14 -17.41
CA CYS A 298 5.31 6.42 -16.71
C CYS A 298 6.13 5.15 -16.45
N LYS A 299 5.48 4.02 -16.12
CA LYS A 299 6.13 2.70 -15.99
C LYS A 299 6.89 2.24 -17.24
N ILE A 300 6.55 2.75 -18.42
CA ILE A 300 7.19 2.42 -19.70
C ILE A 300 8.27 3.46 -20.06
N LEU A 301 8.03 4.73 -19.74
CA LEU A 301 8.83 5.85 -20.25
C LEU A 301 9.95 6.32 -19.34
N THR A 302 9.78 6.27 -18.02
CA THR A 302 10.67 6.98 -17.10
C THR A 302 11.17 6.08 -15.98
N PRO A 303 12.45 6.20 -15.58
CA PRO A 303 12.92 5.63 -14.33
C PRO A 303 12.16 6.27 -13.15
N VAL A 304 12.10 5.56 -12.03
CA VAL A 304 11.40 6.03 -10.84
C VAL A 304 12.05 7.33 -10.34
N ASN A 305 11.21 8.29 -9.99
CA ASN A 305 11.59 9.63 -9.55
C ASN A 305 10.62 10.14 -8.47
N ASP A 306 10.90 11.29 -7.86
CA ASP A 306 10.08 11.86 -6.79
C ASP A 306 8.61 12.07 -7.18
N LEU A 307 8.35 12.57 -8.40
CA LEU A 307 6.99 12.76 -8.92
C LEU A 307 6.25 11.42 -9.08
N THR A 308 6.97 10.36 -9.45
CA THR A 308 6.44 8.99 -9.53
C THR A 308 6.00 8.49 -8.15
N ILE A 309 6.80 8.72 -7.08
CA ILE A 309 6.40 8.35 -5.72
C ILE A 309 5.17 9.14 -5.27
N TRP A 310 5.14 10.45 -5.53
CA TRP A 310 4.01 11.32 -5.20
C TRP A 310 2.72 10.86 -5.90
N LEU A 311 2.80 10.54 -7.19
CA LEU A 311 1.71 9.98 -7.99
C LEU A 311 1.21 8.66 -7.41
N MET A 312 2.11 7.73 -7.11
CA MET A 312 1.76 6.42 -6.56
C MET A 312 1.12 6.54 -5.17
N TYR A 313 1.61 7.45 -4.33
CA TYR A 313 1.05 7.72 -3.00
C TYR A 313 -0.37 8.30 -3.08
N GLU A 314 -0.58 9.34 -3.90
CA GLU A 314 -1.89 9.97 -4.01
C GLU A 314 -2.90 9.10 -4.75
N ASN A 315 -2.49 8.35 -5.77
CA ASN A 315 -3.32 7.35 -6.45
C ASN A 315 -3.77 6.24 -5.49
N LEU A 316 -2.88 5.72 -4.62
CA LEU A 316 -3.23 4.72 -3.61
C LEU A 316 -4.36 5.22 -2.68
N LEU A 317 -4.30 6.49 -2.25
CA LEU A 317 -5.35 7.08 -1.41
C LEU A 317 -6.66 7.29 -2.19
N LEU A 318 -6.62 7.68 -3.46
CA LEU A 318 -7.80 7.77 -4.31
C LEU A 318 -8.44 6.39 -4.57
N VAL A 319 -7.64 5.37 -4.87
CA VAL A 319 -8.10 3.97 -5.03
C VAL A 319 -8.81 3.47 -3.77
N SER A 320 -8.25 3.78 -2.59
CA SER A 320 -8.88 3.50 -1.29
C SER A 320 -10.28 4.11 -1.16
N ILE A 321 -10.45 5.33 -1.68
CA ILE A 321 -11.70 6.11 -1.57
C ILE A 321 -12.77 5.66 -2.57
N VAL A 322 -12.36 5.24 -3.78
CA VAL A 322 -13.29 4.79 -4.84
C VAL A 322 -13.71 3.33 -4.65
N HIS A 323 -12.77 2.44 -4.33
CA HIS A 323 -13.00 1.00 -4.19
C HIS A 323 -13.21 0.52 -2.74
N GLY A 324 -12.89 1.33 -1.74
CA GLY A 324 -13.01 0.98 -0.32
C GLY A 324 -11.71 0.41 0.28
N ASP A 325 -11.59 0.51 1.60
CA ASP A 325 -10.34 0.25 2.30
C ASP A 325 -9.92 -1.23 2.39
N SER A 326 -10.87 -2.14 2.23
CA SER A 326 -10.66 -3.59 2.13
C SER A 326 -10.32 -4.07 0.71
N SER A 327 -10.39 -3.19 -0.30
CA SER A 327 -10.26 -3.61 -1.70
C SER A 327 -8.88 -4.21 -2.01
N PRO A 328 -8.80 -5.31 -2.78
CA PRO A 328 -7.52 -5.86 -3.25
C PRO A 328 -6.69 -4.83 -4.02
N GLY A 329 -7.33 -3.91 -4.74
CA GLY A 329 -6.68 -2.81 -5.46
C GLY A 329 -5.82 -1.92 -4.56
N LYS A 330 -6.30 -1.55 -3.36
CA LYS A 330 -5.52 -0.79 -2.38
C LYS A 330 -4.27 -1.55 -1.93
N TRP A 331 -4.41 -2.84 -1.63
CA TRP A 331 -3.30 -3.68 -1.18
C TRP A 331 -2.23 -3.90 -2.26
N HIS A 332 -2.65 -4.06 -3.51
CA HIS A 332 -1.73 -4.14 -4.66
C HIS A 332 -1.03 -2.80 -4.92
N ARG A 333 -1.76 -1.67 -4.88
CA ARG A 333 -1.17 -0.33 -5.04
C ARG A 333 -0.16 0.02 -3.93
N LEU A 334 -0.39 -0.42 -2.70
CA LEU A 334 0.58 -0.30 -1.61
C LEU A 334 1.84 -1.16 -1.87
N GLY A 335 1.66 -2.35 -2.43
CA GLY A 335 2.77 -3.21 -2.89
C GLY A 335 3.61 -2.52 -3.96
N ASP A 336 2.98 -2.00 -5.03
CA ASP A 336 3.63 -1.18 -6.05
C ASP A 336 4.41 -0.02 -5.40
N LEU A 337 3.75 0.80 -4.56
CA LEU A 337 4.38 1.95 -3.89
C LEU A 337 5.61 1.54 -3.07
N SER A 338 5.54 0.44 -2.29
CA SER A 338 6.71 -0.03 -1.54
C SER A 338 7.88 -0.42 -2.44
N THR A 339 7.61 -1.04 -3.60
CA THR A 339 8.63 -1.36 -4.61
C THR A 339 9.26 -0.08 -5.17
N TYR A 340 8.44 0.90 -5.59
CA TYR A 340 8.92 2.19 -6.09
C TYR A 340 9.80 2.95 -5.08
N MET A 341 9.44 2.91 -3.79
CA MET A 341 10.23 3.54 -2.73
C MET A 341 11.57 2.84 -2.45
N PHE A 342 11.63 1.52 -2.65
CA PHE A 342 12.88 0.78 -2.58
C PHE A 342 13.76 1.01 -3.81
N GLU A 343 13.17 1.04 -5.01
CA GLU A 343 13.83 1.34 -6.28
C GLU A 343 14.42 2.76 -6.33
N LEU A 344 13.72 3.78 -5.80
CA LEU A 344 14.27 5.14 -5.67
C LEU A 344 15.25 5.29 -4.48
N GLY A 345 15.36 4.28 -3.61
CA GLY A 345 16.25 4.33 -2.46
C GLY A 345 15.79 5.19 -1.28
N ILE A 346 14.56 5.76 -1.29
CA ILE A 346 14.10 6.72 -0.25
C ILE A 346 13.84 6.11 1.13
N HIS A 347 13.94 4.80 1.24
CA HIS A 347 13.97 4.06 2.51
C HIS A 347 15.32 4.19 3.23
N ARG A 348 16.36 4.67 2.54
CA ARG A 348 17.68 4.96 3.11
C ARG A 348 17.88 6.44 3.37
N ASP A 349 18.69 6.75 4.39
CA ASP A 349 19.15 8.09 4.75
C ASP A 349 20.68 8.19 4.59
N SER A 350 21.17 7.79 3.41
CA SER A 350 22.59 7.62 3.10
C SER A 350 23.29 8.94 2.75
N GLN A 351 24.63 8.97 2.84
CA GLN A 351 25.41 10.14 2.44
C GLN A 351 25.37 10.43 0.93
N GLN A 352 25.02 9.48 0.06
CA GLN A 352 24.82 9.75 -1.37
C GLN A 352 23.63 10.69 -1.62
N LEU A 353 22.64 10.72 -0.71
CA LEU A 353 21.53 11.68 -0.77
C LEU A 353 21.96 13.12 -0.45
N SER A 354 23.19 13.35 0.04
CA SER A 354 23.70 14.71 0.36
C SER A 354 23.85 15.64 -0.85
N GLN A 355 23.74 15.11 -2.08
CA GLN A 355 23.72 15.90 -3.31
C GLN A 355 22.33 16.51 -3.61
N LEU A 356 21.27 16.14 -2.87
CA LEU A 356 19.92 16.68 -3.12
C LEU A 356 19.64 17.92 -2.27
N PRO A 357 18.80 18.86 -2.76
CA PRO A 357 18.33 19.99 -1.96
C PRO A 357 17.60 19.54 -0.69
N VAL A 358 17.79 20.29 0.40
CA VAL A 358 17.23 19.98 1.72
C VAL A 358 15.70 19.84 1.70
N PHE A 359 14.99 20.68 0.95
CA PHE A 359 13.53 20.60 0.82
C PHE A 359 13.06 19.26 0.24
N LEU A 360 13.81 18.70 -0.72
CA LEU A 360 13.48 17.44 -1.37
C LEU A 360 13.81 16.25 -0.46
N LEU A 361 14.90 16.32 0.29
CA LEU A 361 15.27 15.31 1.28
C LEU A 361 14.21 15.18 2.39
N GLU A 362 13.78 16.30 2.97
CA GLU A 362 12.67 16.27 3.94
C GLU A 362 11.35 15.85 3.30
N SER A 363 11.08 16.21 2.04
CA SER A 363 9.90 15.72 1.31
C SER A 363 9.93 14.20 1.12
N ARG A 364 11.09 13.61 0.81
CA ARG A 364 11.31 12.15 0.76
C ARG A 364 11.07 11.51 2.12
N ARG A 365 11.64 12.07 3.20
CA ARG A 365 11.40 11.61 4.59
C ARG A 365 9.91 11.64 4.93
N ARG A 366 9.18 12.72 4.60
CA ARG A 366 7.74 12.87 4.83
C ARG A 366 6.92 11.79 4.09
N VAL A 367 7.21 11.56 2.81
CA VAL A 367 6.51 10.56 2.00
C VAL A 367 6.81 9.14 2.48
N PHE A 368 8.07 8.83 2.80
CA PHE A 368 8.45 7.55 3.41
C PHE A 368 7.70 7.32 4.72
N ALA A 369 7.72 8.30 5.63
CA ALA A 369 7.08 8.22 6.93
C ALA A 369 5.56 8.00 6.82
N ALA A 370 4.90 8.68 5.89
CA ALA A 370 3.46 8.53 5.65
C ALA A 370 3.11 7.18 5.01
N ALA A 371 3.89 6.71 4.03
CA ALA A 371 3.70 5.40 3.40
C ALA A 371 3.95 4.24 4.38
N TYR A 372 4.96 4.36 5.23
CA TYR A 372 5.26 3.41 6.30
C TYR A 372 4.11 3.33 7.32
N GLN A 373 3.53 4.45 7.75
CA GLN A 373 2.35 4.41 8.63
C GLN A 373 1.13 3.79 7.92
N LEU A 374 0.90 4.14 6.66
CA LEU A 374 -0.21 3.58 5.87
C LEU A 374 -0.08 2.06 5.73
N ASP A 375 1.12 1.56 5.49
CA ASP A 375 1.45 0.13 5.48
C ASP A 375 1.02 -0.56 6.78
N LYS A 376 1.37 -0.01 7.95
CA LYS A 376 1.02 -0.61 9.25
C LYS A 376 -0.48 -0.55 9.54
N SER A 377 -1.16 0.53 9.12
CA SER A 377 -2.61 0.63 9.25
C SER A 377 -3.35 -0.38 8.38
N VAL A 378 -2.91 -0.59 7.13
CA VAL A 378 -3.52 -1.59 6.23
C VAL A 378 -3.18 -3.02 6.66
N ALA A 379 -1.93 -3.27 7.07
CA ALA A 379 -1.50 -4.54 7.67
C ALA A 379 -2.35 -4.92 8.89
N THR A 380 -2.56 -3.98 9.82
CA THR A 380 -3.44 -4.20 10.99
C THR A 380 -4.87 -4.52 10.55
N PHE A 381 -5.45 -3.70 9.67
CA PHE A 381 -6.86 -3.80 9.28
C PHE A 381 -7.18 -5.10 8.52
N LEU A 382 -6.24 -5.58 7.69
CA LEU A 382 -6.41 -6.81 6.90
C LEU A 382 -5.85 -8.06 7.59
N GLY A 383 -5.24 -7.95 8.77
CA GLY A 383 -4.50 -9.06 9.40
C GLY A 383 -3.30 -9.56 8.57
N ARG A 384 -2.68 -8.69 7.76
CA ARG A 384 -1.61 -9.05 6.82
C ARG A 384 -0.24 -8.58 7.31
N PRO A 385 0.86 -9.26 6.96
CA PRO A 385 2.21 -8.79 7.29
C PRO A 385 2.50 -7.39 6.69
N PRO A 386 3.13 -6.47 7.43
CA PRO A 386 3.64 -5.20 6.89
C PRO A 386 4.66 -5.43 5.75
N ARG A 387 4.66 -4.54 4.76
CA ARG A 387 5.56 -4.61 3.59
C ARG A 387 6.83 -3.79 3.75
N ILE A 388 6.75 -2.64 4.43
CA ILE A 388 7.86 -1.67 4.53
C ILE A 388 8.57 -1.86 5.88
N SER A 389 9.40 -2.90 6.03
CA SER A 389 10.00 -3.16 7.34
C SER A 389 11.05 -2.11 7.74
N ARG A 390 11.01 -1.72 9.02
CA ARG A 390 12.03 -0.89 9.68
C ARG A 390 13.41 -1.55 9.66
N ARG A 391 13.48 -2.90 9.65
CA ARG A 391 14.75 -3.66 9.63
C ARG A 391 15.60 -3.37 8.38
N HIS A 392 14.98 -2.93 7.28
CA HIS A 392 15.65 -2.63 6.01
C HIS A 392 15.85 -1.13 5.76
N SER A 393 15.29 -0.27 6.63
CA SER A 393 15.13 1.17 6.41
C SER A 393 15.81 1.99 7.51
N ASP A 394 16.59 3.02 7.16
CA ASP A 394 17.21 3.95 8.12
C ASP A 394 16.75 5.42 7.94
N CYS A 395 15.70 5.65 7.15
CA CYS A 395 15.00 6.94 7.04
C CYS A 395 14.66 7.54 8.41
N ARG A 396 15.15 8.77 8.65
CA ARG A 396 14.90 9.50 9.90
C ARG A 396 13.48 10.06 9.97
N LEU A 397 13.02 10.35 11.20
CA LEU A 397 11.78 11.09 11.46
C LEU A 397 11.84 12.50 10.81
N PRO A 398 10.87 12.92 9.97
CA PRO A 398 10.87 14.23 9.30
C PRO A 398 10.84 15.39 10.29
N ILE A 399 11.56 16.48 10.03
CA ILE A 399 11.58 17.64 10.94
C ILE A 399 10.26 18.40 10.90
N ASP A 400 9.86 18.93 12.05
CA ASP A 400 8.56 19.58 12.26
C ASP A 400 8.52 21.04 11.75
N ILE A 401 8.69 21.21 10.44
CA ILE A 401 8.71 22.50 9.74
C ILE A 401 7.45 22.71 8.89
N SER A 402 7.00 23.95 8.71
CA SER A 402 5.87 24.24 7.83
C SER A 402 6.19 23.95 6.36
N ASP A 403 5.16 23.79 5.51
CA ASP A 403 5.36 23.55 4.08
C ASP A 403 5.94 24.77 3.35
N ALA A 404 5.66 25.98 3.85
CA ALA A 404 6.17 27.23 3.28
C ALA A 404 7.64 27.41 3.63
N ASP A 405 8.01 27.29 4.91
CA ASP A 405 9.40 27.44 5.36
C ASP A 405 10.31 26.32 4.82
N LEU A 406 9.76 25.14 4.51
CA LEU A 406 10.51 24.05 3.90
C LEU A 406 10.92 24.35 2.44
N VAL A 407 10.02 24.97 1.68
CA VAL A 407 10.17 25.16 0.22
C VAL A 407 10.61 26.59 -0.13
N GLY A 408 10.59 27.50 0.84
CA GLY A 408 11.03 28.89 0.72
C GLY A 408 12.54 29.05 0.50
N SER A 409 12.99 30.29 0.65
CA SER A 409 14.41 30.65 0.53
C SER A 409 15.27 29.96 1.60
N PRO A 410 16.58 29.77 1.35
CA PRO A 410 17.51 29.25 2.35
C PRO A 410 17.45 30.02 3.69
N SER A 411 17.26 31.34 3.64
CA SER A 411 17.11 32.20 4.82
C SER A 411 15.83 31.95 5.63
N GLU A 412 14.71 31.64 4.96
CA GLU A 412 13.44 31.29 5.65
C GLU A 412 13.58 29.91 6.31
N PHE A 413 14.14 28.94 5.59
CA PHE A 413 14.44 27.61 6.13
C PHE A 413 15.38 27.67 7.35
N GLU A 414 16.47 28.45 7.27
CA GLU A 414 17.40 28.65 8.38
C GLU A 414 16.74 29.33 9.60
N LEU A 415 15.85 30.29 9.38
CA LEU A 415 15.12 30.96 10.45
C LEU A 415 14.15 30.00 11.15
N ALA A 416 13.35 29.26 10.38
CA ALA A 416 12.42 28.26 10.91
C ALA A 416 13.15 27.13 11.64
N SER A 417 14.30 26.69 11.12
CA SER A 417 15.15 25.66 11.74
C SER A 417 15.60 26.00 13.16
N ARG A 418 15.71 27.28 13.53
CA ARG A 418 16.06 27.70 14.91
C ARG A 418 14.99 27.38 15.94
N TYR A 419 13.75 27.16 15.51
CA TYR A 419 12.64 26.74 16.37
C TYR A 419 12.46 25.23 16.43
N ILE A 420 13.31 24.45 15.75
CA ILE A 420 13.32 22.99 15.84
C ILE A 420 14.25 22.56 16.97
N ASN A 421 13.72 21.81 17.93
CA ASN A 421 14.51 21.30 19.06
C ASN A 421 15.36 20.08 18.68
N GLY A 422 16.24 19.64 19.59
CA GLY A 422 17.11 18.47 19.37
C GLY A 422 16.38 17.14 19.13
N SER A 423 15.08 17.05 19.44
CA SER A 423 14.23 15.89 19.11
C SER A 423 13.34 16.13 17.88
N GLY A 424 13.64 17.14 17.06
CA GLY A 424 13.05 17.39 15.75
C GLY A 424 11.63 17.99 15.75
N TRP A 425 11.15 18.47 16.89
CA TRP A 425 9.84 19.11 17.06
C TRP A 425 9.95 20.64 17.05
N ASN A 426 8.90 21.31 16.56
CA ASN A 426 8.81 22.77 16.67
C ASN A 426 8.51 23.17 18.13
N VAL A 427 9.22 24.17 18.64
CA VAL A 427 8.98 24.74 19.98
C VAL A 427 7.89 25.82 19.98
N GLN A 428 7.49 26.30 18.80
CA GLN A 428 6.29 27.10 18.63
C GLN A 428 5.07 26.16 18.62
N ASN A 429 3.99 26.52 19.31
CA ASN A 429 2.78 25.69 19.46
C ASN A 429 1.91 25.68 18.18
N GLY A 430 2.53 25.45 17.02
CA GLY A 430 1.88 25.35 15.73
C GLY A 430 1.49 23.91 15.38
N PHE A 431 0.44 23.76 14.56
CA PHE A 431 0.09 22.49 13.95
C PHE A 431 0.57 22.49 12.50
N HIS A 432 1.57 21.67 12.19
CA HIS A 432 2.10 21.51 10.84
C HIS A 432 1.81 20.10 10.31
N ARG A 433 1.78 19.97 8.97
CA ARG A 433 1.64 18.65 8.33
C ARG A 433 2.78 17.71 8.71
N ALA A 434 3.98 18.26 8.86
CA ALA A 434 5.14 17.57 9.39
C ALA A 434 4.89 16.99 10.79
N SER A 435 4.31 17.76 11.72
CA SER A 435 3.99 17.32 13.09
C SER A 435 3.13 16.05 13.07
N TRP A 436 2.09 16.05 12.23
CA TRP A 436 1.18 14.91 12.06
C TRP A 436 1.84 13.69 11.42
N ILE A 437 2.72 13.88 10.43
CA ILE A 437 3.47 12.79 9.79
C ILE A 437 4.48 12.19 10.78
N ARG A 438 5.22 13.04 11.49
CA ARG A 438 6.22 12.67 12.51
C ARG A 438 5.60 11.84 13.63
N MET A 439 4.48 12.31 14.21
CA MET A 439 3.75 11.58 15.26
C MET A 439 3.23 10.22 14.76
N ARG A 440 2.57 10.19 13.59
CA ARG A 440 1.97 8.98 13.05
C ARG A 440 3.00 7.91 12.68
N PHE A 441 4.16 8.32 12.17
CA PHE A 441 5.29 7.41 11.93
C PHE A 441 5.80 6.80 13.24
N LEU A 442 6.03 7.63 14.27
CA LEU A 442 6.49 7.19 15.60
C LEU A 442 5.51 6.20 16.26
N ILE A 443 4.20 6.44 16.18
CA ILE A 443 3.18 5.48 16.64
C ILE A 443 3.24 4.17 15.85
N SER A 444 3.50 4.25 14.54
CA SER A 444 3.54 3.06 13.68
C SER A 444 4.80 2.18 13.83
N THR A 445 5.91 2.67 14.42
CA THR A 445 7.06 1.78 14.71
C THR A 445 6.72 0.77 15.81
N PHE A 446 6.03 1.20 16.86
CA PHE A 446 5.50 0.29 17.89
C PHE A 446 4.44 -0.66 17.34
N ARG A 447 3.67 -0.24 16.32
CA ARG A 447 2.75 -1.13 15.59
C ARG A 447 3.50 -2.23 14.84
N GLU A 448 4.61 -1.93 14.17
CA GLU A 448 5.43 -2.97 13.52
C GLU A 448 5.94 -3.97 14.54
N GLU A 449 6.58 -3.50 15.62
CA GLU A 449 7.09 -4.37 16.69
C GLU A 449 5.98 -5.27 17.29
N THR A 450 4.80 -4.72 17.56
CA THR A 450 3.65 -5.49 18.08
C THR A 450 3.15 -6.54 17.07
N LEU A 451 3.05 -6.19 15.79
CA LEU A 451 2.61 -7.11 14.74
C LEU A 451 3.63 -8.23 14.49
N GLU A 452 4.93 -7.93 14.57
CA GLU A 452 6.00 -8.94 14.45
C GLU A 452 5.98 -9.96 15.60
N LEU A 453 5.63 -9.54 16.81
CA LEU A 453 5.41 -10.46 17.94
C LEU A 453 4.09 -11.25 17.82
N SER A 454 3.05 -10.67 17.22
CA SER A 454 1.77 -11.36 17.03
C SER A 454 1.83 -12.59 16.10
N LEU A 455 2.89 -12.67 15.29
CA LEU A 455 3.19 -13.78 14.39
C LEU A 455 4.07 -14.87 15.05
N GLN A 456 4.52 -14.65 16.29
CA GLN A 456 5.34 -15.59 17.06
C GLN A 456 4.49 -16.35 18.06
N GLY A 457 4.92 -17.56 18.44
CA GLY A 457 4.28 -18.32 19.51
C GLY A 457 4.40 -17.59 20.84
N MET A 458 3.31 -17.52 21.61
CA MET A 458 3.31 -16.81 22.88
C MET A 458 4.20 -17.51 23.92
N THR A 459 5.27 -16.84 24.34
CA THR A 459 6.23 -17.27 25.35
C THR A 459 6.39 -16.20 26.42
N ARG A 460 7.07 -16.53 27.52
CA ARG A 460 7.47 -15.54 28.53
C ARG A 460 8.34 -14.42 27.93
N GLU A 461 9.25 -14.75 27.03
CA GLU A 461 10.12 -13.77 26.37
C GLU A 461 9.32 -12.79 25.50
N THR A 462 8.41 -13.28 24.66
CA THR A 462 7.54 -12.41 23.84
C THR A 462 6.59 -11.58 24.70
N ALA A 463 6.12 -12.11 25.85
CA ALA A 463 5.31 -11.35 26.80
C ALA A 463 6.11 -10.22 27.49
N ASP A 464 7.37 -10.46 27.84
CA ASP A 464 8.23 -9.45 28.44
C ASP A 464 8.66 -8.39 27.39
N GLN A 465 8.85 -8.77 26.13
CA GLN A 465 9.02 -7.84 25.01
C GLN A 465 7.76 -6.99 24.74
N LEU A 466 6.56 -7.59 24.80
CA LEU A 466 5.29 -6.86 24.69
C LEU A 466 5.11 -5.80 25.79
N ARG A 467 5.50 -6.13 27.04
CA ARG A 467 5.51 -5.17 28.15
C ARG A 467 6.50 -4.02 27.93
N ASP A 468 7.70 -4.31 27.43
CA ASP A 468 8.68 -3.27 27.06
C ASP A 468 8.16 -2.34 25.94
N ILE A 469 7.52 -2.89 24.89
CA ILE A 469 6.89 -2.10 23.83
C ILE A 469 5.81 -1.16 24.42
N SER A 470 4.96 -1.65 25.33
CA SER A 470 3.95 -0.83 26.01
C SER A 470 4.58 0.34 26.77
N ILE A 471 5.62 0.08 27.57
CA ILE A 471 6.34 1.11 28.34
C ILE A 471 6.92 2.18 27.41
N ARG A 472 7.63 1.76 26.35
CA ARG A 472 8.23 2.69 25.38
C ARG A 472 7.17 3.48 24.59
N CYS A 473 6.05 2.85 24.23
CA CYS A 473 4.94 3.50 23.54
C CYS A 473 4.33 4.63 24.40
N HIS A 474 4.06 4.36 25.69
CA HIS A 474 3.57 5.35 26.65
C HIS A 474 4.58 6.50 26.88
N GLN A 475 5.86 6.18 27.08
CA GLN A 475 6.91 7.19 27.24
C GLN A 475 7.00 8.09 26.00
N SER A 476 6.95 7.49 24.81
CA SER A 476 6.98 8.19 23.53
C SER A 476 5.78 9.14 23.38
N TRP A 477 4.56 8.69 23.69
CA TRP A 477 3.36 9.54 23.65
C TRP A 477 3.44 10.69 24.66
N ASN A 478 3.89 10.41 25.88
CA ASN A 478 4.03 11.41 26.93
C ASN A 478 5.10 12.47 26.63
N SER A 479 6.11 12.15 25.82
CA SER A 479 7.14 13.09 25.36
C SER A 479 6.72 14.02 24.20
N LEU A 480 5.54 13.82 23.61
CA LEU A 480 5.04 14.68 22.54
C LEU A 480 4.80 16.13 23.04
N PRO A 481 4.94 17.15 22.18
CA PRO A 481 4.51 18.51 22.49
C PRO A 481 3.07 18.55 23.03
N VAL A 482 2.80 19.41 24.02
CA VAL A 482 1.53 19.37 24.77
C VAL A 482 0.32 19.53 23.85
N HIS A 483 0.39 20.43 22.88
CA HIS A 483 -0.68 20.70 21.90
C HIS A 483 -0.92 19.54 20.92
N MET A 484 0.05 18.64 20.74
CA MET A 484 -0.07 17.46 19.87
C MET A 484 -0.75 16.27 20.56
N ARG A 485 -1.05 16.36 21.85
CA ARG A 485 -1.71 15.29 22.63
C ARG A 485 -3.21 15.58 22.72
N TYR A 486 -4.03 14.61 22.31
CA TYR A 486 -5.49 14.72 22.38
C TYR A 486 -5.99 14.93 23.82
N THR A 487 -6.94 15.85 23.96
CA THR A 487 -7.81 16.02 25.12
C THR A 487 -9.26 15.99 24.64
N PRO A 488 -10.22 15.47 25.44
CA PRO A 488 -11.64 15.58 25.08
C PRO A 488 -12.12 17.03 24.91
N GLY A 489 -11.48 18.00 25.58
CA GLY A 489 -11.79 19.43 25.47
C GLY A 489 -11.34 20.08 24.15
N CYS A 490 -10.51 19.43 23.32
CA CYS A 490 -10.03 20.03 22.06
C CYS A 490 -11.16 20.42 21.09
N TRP A 491 -12.34 19.80 21.23
CA TRP A 491 -13.55 20.12 20.48
C TRP A 491 -14.24 21.42 20.94
N ASP A 492 -14.04 21.82 22.20
CA ASP A 492 -14.62 23.02 22.82
C ASP A 492 -13.66 24.22 22.80
N GLU A 493 -12.35 23.96 22.67
CA GLU A 493 -11.26 24.96 22.71
C GLU A 493 -11.16 25.85 21.45
N GLY A 494 -12.13 25.79 20.52
CA GLY A 494 -12.17 26.63 19.31
C GLY A 494 -11.14 26.26 18.24
N LEU A 495 -10.51 25.08 18.36
CA LEU A 495 -9.59 24.55 17.35
C LEU A 495 -10.32 24.22 16.04
N SER A 496 -9.59 24.27 14.92
CA SER A 496 -10.19 23.89 13.64
C SER A 496 -10.52 22.40 13.62
N LEU A 497 -11.63 22.05 12.97
CA LEU A 497 -12.12 20.67 12.89
C LEU A 497 -11.04 19.66 12.46
N GLY A 498 -10.24 20.01 11.44
CA GLY A 498 -9.15 19.18 10.94
C GLY A 498 -8.10 18.85 12.01
N ILE A 499 -7.85 19.77 12.95
CA ILE A 499 -6.93 19.55 14.07
C ILE A 499 -7.55 18.58 15.08
N CYS A 500 -8.80 18.79 15.49
CA CYS A 500 -9.49 17.90 16.44
C CYS A 500 -9.61 16.46 15.91
N LEU A 501 -9.91 16.31 14.62
CA LEU A 501 -9.90 15.01 13.93
C LEU A 501 -8.52 14.35 13.97
N MET A 502 -7.46 15.09 13.66
CA MET A 502 -6.10 14.56 13.63
C MET A 502 -5.57 14.19 15.03
N LEU A 503 -5.87 14.98 16.05
CA LEU A 503 -5.61 14.64 17.45
C LEU A 503 -6.32 13.34 17.84
N SER A 504 -7.63 13.26 17.57
CA SER A 504 -8.47 12.10 17.91
C SER A 504 -7.98 10.81 17.24
N VAL A 505 -7.77 10.83 15.91
CA VAL A 505 -7.35 9.65 15.14
C VAL A 505 -5.92 9.22 15.52
N SER A 506 -5.03 10.16 15.83
CA SER A 506 -3.67 9.84 16.28
C SER A 506 -3.66 9.24 17.69
N TYR A 507 -4.50 9.74 18.60
CA TYR A 507 -4.68 9.16 19.93
C TYR A 507 -5.30 7.76 19.87
N LEU A 508 -6.29 7.55 19.02
CA LEU A 508 -6.86 6.23 18.76
C LEU A 508 -5.80 5.26 18.19
N ALA A 509 -4.94 5.70 17.27
CA ALA A 509 -3.87 4.89 16.73
C ALA A 509 -2.84 4.48 17.81
N TYR A 510 -2.51 5.40 18.72
CA TYR A 510 -1.68 5.16 19.90
C TYR A 510 -2.34 4.15 20.87
N LEU A 511 -3.57 4.40 21.30
CA LEU A 511 -4.31 3.50 22.20
C LEU A 511 -4.48 2.10 21.60
N TYR A 512 -4.62 2.00 20.27
CA TYR A 512 -4.77 0.71 19.62
C TYR A 512 -3.46 -0.10 19.56
N ASN A 513 -2.28 0.51 19.72
CA ASN A 513 -1.06 -0.25 20.01
C ASN A 513 -1.20 -0.97 21.36
N GLU A 514 -1.61 -0.24 22.39
CA GLU A 514 -1.80 -0.78 23.73
C GLU A 514 -2.90 -1.85 23.78
N PHE A 515 -4.03 -1.64 23.08
CA PHE A 515 -5.07 -2.66 22.91
C PHE A 515 -4.54 -3.96 22.31
N LEU A 516 -3.73 -3.89 21.24
CA LEU A 516 -3.14 -5.08 20.62
C LEU A 516 -2.15 -5.77 21.57
N ILE A 517 -1.33 -5.00 22.28
CA ILE A 517 -0.37 -5.54 23.27
C ILE A 517 -1.10 -6.28 24.39
N GLN A 518 -2.08 -5.64 25.03
CA GLN A 518 -2.83 -6.26 26.13
C GLN A 518 -3.66 -7.45 25.66
N ARG A 519 -4.23 -7.40 24.44
CA ARG A 519 -4.95 -8.54 23.82
C ARG A 519 -4.05 -9.75 23.57
N LEU A 520 -2.77 -9.53 23.25
CA LEU A 520 -1.78 -10.59 23.14
C LEU A 520 -1.37 -11.12 24.52
N LEU A 521 -1.09 -10.24 25.49
CA LEU A 521 -0.69 -10.61 26.85
C LEU A 521 -1.73 -11.49 27.56
N VAL A 522 -3.02 -11.19 27.44
CA VAL A 522 -4.13 -11.96 28.05
C VAL A 522 -4.10 -13.46 27.74
N GLN A 523 -3.47 -13.88 26.63
CA GLN A 523 -3.35 -15.30 26.26
C GLN A 523 -2.43 -16.10 27.20
N HIS A 524 -1.53 -15.43 27.92
CA HIS A 524 -0.55 -16.04 28.84
C HIS A 524 -0.64 -15.43 30.25
N ASP A 525 -1.17 -14.22 30.38
CA ASP A 525 -1.20 -13.44 31.61
C ASP A 525 -2.62 -12.91 31.87
N PRO A 526 -3.44 -13.63 32.67
CA PRO A 526 -4.81 -13.21 32.98
C PRO A 526 -4.91 -11.86 33.69
N GLU A 527 -3.84 -11.36 34.33
CA GLU A 527 -3.85 -10.05 35.00
C GLU A 527 -3.93 -8.90 33.98
N ALA A 528 -3.42 -9.11 32.76
CA ALA A 528 -3.55 -8.17 31.64
C ALA A 528 -5.01 -7.89 31.22
N GLN A 529 -5.97 -8.72 31.66
CA GLN A 529 -7.39 -8.57 31.33
C GLN A 529 -7.97 -7.23 31.82
N SER A 530 -7.48 -6.67 32.93
CA SER A 530 -7.93 -5.34 33.39
C SER A 530 -7.46 -4.25 32.45
N ALA A 531 -6.16 -4.20 32.15
CA ALA A 531 -5.58 -3.21 31.24
C ALA A 531 -6.23 -3.27 29.85
N LEU A 532 -6.53 -4.47 29.34
CA LEU A 532 -7.27 -4.67 28.09
C LEU A 532 -8.69 -4.04 28.14
N LEU A 533 -9.42 -4.18 29.25
CA LEU A 533 -10.76 -3.61 29.40
C LEU A 533 -10.72 -2.09 29.57
N ASP A 534 -9.76 -1.58 30.34
CA ASP A 534 -9.55 -0.15 30.57
C ASP A 534 -9.19 0.60 29.26
N VAL A 535 -8.26 0.06 28.45
CA VAL A 535 -7.93 0.63 27.14
C VAL A 535 -9.08 0.49 26.14
N SER A 536 -9.81 -0.64 26.13
CA SER A 536 -10.99 -0.82 25.27
C SER A 536 -12.08 0.20 25.55
N SER A 537 -12.35 0.50 26.83
CA SER A 537 -13.32 1.53 27.24
C SER A 537 -12.85 2.94 26.84
N THR A 538 -11.56 3.22 26.95
CA THR A 538 -10.97 4.51 26.54
C THR A 538 -11.05 4.71 25.02
N ILE A 539 -10.75 3.67 24.23
CA ILE A 539 -10.91 3.69 22.77
C ILE A 539 -12.38 3.90 22.41
N LEU A 540 -13.30 3.10 22.97
CA LEU A 540 -14.72 3.19 22.65
C LEU A 540 -15.25 4.60 22.94
N SER A 541 -15.03 5.14 24.14
CA SER A 541 -15.49 6.49 24.50
C SER A 541 -14.92 7.58 23.58
N THR A 542 -13.66 7.45 23.13
CA THR A 542 -13.04 8.36 22.16
C THR A 542 -13.70 8.26 20.77
N VAL A 543 -14.05 7.05 20.31
CA VAL A 543 -14.82 6.83 19.07
C VAL A 543 -16.22 7.45 19.16
N LEU A 544 -16.87 7.39 20.32
CA LEU A 544 -18.19 8.01 20.55
C LEU A 544 -18.13 9.54 20.55
N SER A 545 -17.13 10.15 21.19
CA SER A 545 -16.92 11.61 21.14
C SER A 545 -16.78 12.12 19.70
N TYR A 546 -16.09 11.36 18.86
CA TYR A 546 -15.96 11.64 17.43
C TYR A 546 -17.30 11.46 16.68
N GLY A 547 -18.09 10.45 17.05
CA GLY A 547 -19.40 10.16 16.45
C GLY A 547 -20.45 11.24 16.69
N ILE A 548 -20.43 11.90 17.85
CA ILE A 548 -21.28 13.08 18.14
C ILE A 548 -21.02 14.20 17.12
N GLN A 549 -19.75 14.46 16.81
CA GLN A 549 -19.35 15.55 15.91
C GLN A 549 -19.74 15.29 14.44
N ARG A 550 -19.87 14.01 14.03
CA ARG A 550 -20.37 13.63 12.70
C ARG A 550 -21.80 14.09 12.45
N GLU A 551 -22.67 14.15 13.46
CA GLU A 551 -24.07 14.57 13.27
C GLU A 551 -24.19 16.02 12.82
N HIS A 552 -23.19 16.85 13.12
CA HIS A 552 -23.13 18.25 12.71
C HIS A 552 -22.42 18.48 11.36
N ILE A 553 -21.66 17.49 10.85
CA ILE A 553 -20.70 17.67 9.76
C ILE A 553 -20.63 16.45 8.84
N PHE A 554 -21.16 16.60 7.63
CA PHE A 554 -21.30 15.54 6.62
C PHE A 554 -19.94 14.98 6.12
N ASP A 555 -18.88 15.78 6.20
CA ASP A 555 -17.57 15.50 5.59
C ASP A 555 -16.73 14.45 6.33
N ILE A 556 -17.01 14.26 7.62
CA ILE A 556 -16.27 13.34 8.49
C ILE A 556 -16.68 11.87 8.29
N GLN A 557 -17.78 11.61 7.55
CA GLN A 557 -18.41 10.29 7.50
C GLN A 557 -17.47 9.14 7.10
N ARG A 558 -16.50 9.37 6.19
CA ARG A 558 -15.55 8.32 5.75
C ARG A 558 -14.51 7.99 6.81
N ASP A 559 -13.89 9.01 7.41
CA ASP A 559 -12.91 8.83 8.47
C ASP A 559 -13.55 8.26 9.73
N PHE A 560 -14.83 8.57 10.00
CA PHE A 560 -15.62 7.91 11.04
C PHE A 560 -15.83 6.42 10.79
N ILE A 561 -16.22 6.04 9.56
CA ILE A 561 -16.43 4.64 9.17
C ILE A 561 -15.16 3.83 9.41
N TRP A 562 -14.00 4.31 8.95
CA TRP A 562 -12.71 3.67 9.20
C TRP A 562 -12.40 3.58 10.71
N THR A 563 -12.65 4.66 11.45
CA THR A 563 -12.45 4.73 12.91
C THR A 563 -13.31 3.71 13.67
N VAL A 564 -14.57 3.54 13.31
CA VAL A 564 -15.45 2.52 13.92
C VAL A 564 -15.01 1.11 13.53
N LEU A 565 -14.62 0.88 12.26
CA LEU A 565 -14.18 -0.43 11.78
C LEU A 565 -12.88 -0.89 12.43
N LEU A 566 -11.86 -0.04 12.48
CA LEU A 566 -10.53 -0.40 12.99
C LEU A 566 -10.44 -0.35 14.52
N TYR A 567 -11.09 0.61 15.18
CA TYR A 567 -10.90 0.86 16.62
C TYR A 567 -12.15 0.55 17.44
N GLY A 568 -13.33 0.98 16.97
CA GLY A 568 -14.60 0.83 17.67
C GLY A 568 -15.01 -0.63 17.86
N PHE A 569 -15.09 -1.39 16.77
CA PHE A 569 -15.56 -2.78 16.80
C PHE A 569 -14.72 -3.73 17.67
N PRO A 570 -13.38 -3.79 17.54
CA PRO A 570 -12.57 -4.68 18.38
C PRO A 570 -12.69 -4.34 19.87
N SER A 571 -12.73 -3.06 20.21
CA SER A 571 -12.87 -2.58 21.59
C SER A 571 -14.25 -2.90 22.16
N ALA A 572 -15.32 -2.64 21.40
CA ALA A 572 -16.68 -2.99 21.79
C ALA A 572 -16.84 -4.50 22.00
N GLY A 573 -16.32 -5.34 21.09
CA GLY A 573 -16.41 -6.80 21.19
C GLY A 573 -15.79 -7.36 22.48
N VAL A 574 -14.64 -6.83 22.90
CA VAL A 574 -13.99 -7.21 24.18
C VAL A 574 -14.85 -6.82 25.39
N LEU A 575 -15.37 -5.59 25.41
CA LEU A 575 -16.23 -5.09 26.51
C LEU A 575 -17.55 -5.87 26.62
N ILE A 576 -18.16 -6.19 25.48
CA ILE A 576 -19.39 -6.99 25.38
C ILE A 576 -19.17 -8.39 25.94
N LYS A 577 -18.09 -9.08 25.51
CA LYS A 577 -17.76 -10.43 26.01
C LYS A 577 -17.54 -10.44 27.52
N ALA A 578 -16.90 -9.41 28.07
CA ALA A 578 -16.74 -9.27 29.53
C ALA A 578 -18.08 -9.06 30.27
N LEU A 579 -18.99 -8.24 29.72
CA LEU A 579 -20.33 -8.03 30.29
C LEU A 579 -21.20 -9.30 30.22
N GLN A 580 -21.16 -10.08 29.13
CA GLN A 580 -21.84 -11.37 29.03
C GLN A 580 -21.30 -12.39 30.03
N ASN A 581 -19.96 -12.50 30.15
CA ASN A 581 -19.33 -13.40 31.10
C ASN A 581 -19.75 -13.07 32.54
N GLN A 582 -19.83 -11.79 32.90
CA GLN A 582 -20.40 -11.36 34.19
C GLN A 582 -21.89 -11.74 34.32
N ALA A 583 -22.71 -11.47 33.30
CA ALA A 583 -24.15 -11.75 33.36
C ALA A 583 -24.45 -13.24 33.58
N ARG A 584 -23.61 -14.13 33.02
CA ARG A 584 -23.74 -15.59 33.12
C ARG A 584 -23.14 -16.19 34.39
N THR A 585 -21.97 -15.69 34.82
CA THR A 585 -21.24 -16.26 35.97
C THR A 585 -21.48 -15.55 37.30
N GLY A 586 -22.03 -14.33 37.26
CA GLY A 586 -22.13 -13.44 38.43
C GLY A 586 -20.81 -12.83 38.89
N HIS A 587 -19.66 -13.22 38.32
CA HIS A 587 -18.36 -12.69 38.74
C HIS A 587 -18.19 -11.21 38.38
N PRO A 588 -17.52 -10.41 39.23
CA PRO A 588 -17.22 -9.02 38.92
C PRO A 588 -16.27 -8.92 37.71
N ILE A 589 -16.50 -7.94 36.85
CA ILE A 589 -15.61 -7.63 35.74
C ILE A 589 -14.33 -6.98 36.32
N PRO A 590 -13.12 -7.43 35.93
CA PRO A 590 -11.88 -6.74 36.26
C PRO A 590 -11.76 -5.49 35.37
N TYR A 591 -12.49 -4.43 35.71
CA TYR A 591 -12.49 -3.15 35.01
C TYR A 591 -12.50 -2.03 36.06
N THR A 592 -11.65 -1.03 35.88
CA THR A 592 -11.48 0.03 36.90
C THR A 592 -12.63 1.04 36.95
N GLY A 593 -13.41 1.15 35.87
CA GLY A 593 -14.55 2.05 35.77
C GLY A 593 -15.90 1.40 36.13
N SER A 594 -16.99 2.10 35.81
CA SER A 594 -18.34 1.61 36.10
C SER A 594 -18.91 0.70 35.00
N ARG A 595 -19.45 -0.47 35.38
CA ARG A 595 -20.31 -1.33 34.52
C ARG A 595 -21.43 -0.54 33.84
N SER A 596 -22.08 0.39 34.54
CA SER A 596 -23.19 1.17 33.99
C SER A 596 -22.73 2.19 32.93
N ARG A 597 -21.45 2.60 32.97
CA ARG A 597 -20.84 3.40 31.90
C ARG A 597 -20.60 2.56 30.66
N LEU A 598 -20.04 1.35 30.80
CA LEU A 598 -19.83 0.45 29.66
C LEU A 598 -21.12 0.16 28.90
N ILE A 599 -22.21 -0.17 29.62
CA ILE A 599 -23.52 -0.41 29.00
C ILE A 599 -24.00 0.82 28.23
N ARG A 600 -23.92 2.02 28.82
CA ARG A 600 -24.32 3.27 28.16
C ARG A 600 -23.49 3.55 26.91
N ASP A 601 -22.16 3.45 27.01
CA ASP A 601 -21.25 3.71 25.90
C ASP A 601 -21.52 2.72 24.75
N LEU A 602 -21.79 1.45 25.06
CA LEU A 602 -22.21 0.44 24.07
C LEU A 602 -23.60 0.73 23.45
N SER A 603 -24.57 1.25 24.22
CA SER A 603 -25.86 1.69 23.66
C SER A 603 -25.72 2.88 22.70
N VAL A 604 -24.82 3.83 22.99
CA VAL A 604 -24.51 4.93 22.04
C VAL A 604 -23.79 4.37 20.81
N PHE A 605 -22.91 3.37 20.97
CA PHE A 605 -22.26 2.69 19.86
C PHE A 605 -23.28 2.02 18.92
N VAL A 606 -24.27 1.30 19.45
CA VAL A 606 -25.41 0.77 18.68
C VAL A 606 -26.10 1.87 17.87
N SER A 607 -26.41 3.01 18.48
CA SER A 607 -27.06 4.13 17.78
C SER A 607 -26.23 4.65 16.60
N HIS A 608 -24.89 4.72 16.75
CA HIS A 608 -23.99 5.06 15.66
C HIS A 608 -23.93 3.97 14.56
N LEU A 609 -24.02 2.69 14.91
CA LEU A 609 -24.12 1.58 13.96
C LEU A 609 -25.42 1.66 13.14
N ASP A 610 -26.57 1.90 13.78
CA ASP A 610 -27.85 2.10 13.10
C ASP A 610 -27.83 3.30 12.14
N ALA A 611 -27.19 4.40 12.55
CA ALA A 611 -26.97 5.57 11.69
C ALA A 611 -26.05 5.29 10.48
N MET A 612 -25.28 4.19 10.50
CA MET A 612 -24.44 3.73 9.38
C MET A 612 -25.04 2.54 8.60
N ALA A 613 -26.05 1.87 9.14
CA ALA A 613 -26.79 0.79 8.48
C ALA A 613 -27.74 1.27 7.37
N ARG A 614 -27.79 2.58 7.08
CA ARG A 614 -28.64 3.17 6.04
C ARG A 614 -28.15 2.79 4.63
N PRO A 615 -29.05 2.45 3.68
CA PRO A 615 -28.69 2.16 2.30
C PRO A 615 -27.86 3.27 1.65
N GLY A 616 -26.87 2.88 0.83
CA GLY A 616 -25.94 3.80 0.17
C GLY A 616 -24.65 4.11 0.95
N ILE A 617 -24.54 3.69 2.21
CA ILE A 617 -23.29 3.71 2.98
C ILE A 617 -22.51 2.42 2.72
N ALA A 618 -21.20 2.51 2.47
CA ALA A 618 -20.35 1.32 2.34
C ALA A 618 -20.39 0.48 3.63
N ASN A 619 -20.46 -0.84 3.51
CA ASN A 619 -20.60 -1.78 4.63
C ASN A 619 -21.91 -1.65 5.45
N HIS A 620 -22.99 -1.06 4.91
CA HIS A 620 -24.26 -0.90 5.66
C HIS A 620 -24.83 -2.21 6.24
N GLU A 621 -24.68 -3.35 5.55
CA GLU A 621 -25.12 -4.66 6.03
C GLU A 621 -24.33 -5.16 7.23
N LEU A 622 -23.02 -4.90 7.27
CA LEU A 622 -22.18 -5.20 8.43
C LEU A 622 -22.65 -4.38 9.64
N PHE A 623 -22.83 -3.06 9.46
CA PHE A 623 -23.31 -2.19 10.54
C PHE A 623 -24.70 -2.60 11.04
N GLY A 624 -25.62 -2.95 10.14
CA GLY A 624 -26.97 -3.42 10.49
C GLY A 624 -27.00 -4.80 11.16
N ARG A 625 -26.12 -5.73 10.76
CA ARG A 625 -25.95 -7.01 11.47
C ARG A 625 -25.36 -6.80 12.86
N ALA A 626 -24.28 -6.03 12.95
CA ALA A 626 -23.58 -5.84 14.21
C ALA A 626 -24.40 -5.03 15.22
N SER A 627 -25.17 -4.02 14.78
CA SER A 627 -26.15 -3.32 15.64
C SER A 627 -27.08 -4.32 16.32
N LYS A 628 -27.73 -5.21 15.55
CA LYS A 628 -28.64 -6.24 16.09
C LYS A 628 -27.97 -7.16 17.11
N VAL A 629 -26.74 -7.61 16.82
CA VAL A 629 -25.97 -8.48 17.73
C VAL A 629 -25.65 -7.75 19.03
N VAL A 630 -25.09 -6.53 18.96
CA VAL A 630 -24.74 -5.75 20.15
C VAL A 630 -25.99 -5.42 20.98
N SER A 631 -27.10 -5.02 20.34
CA SER A 631 -28.38 -4.76 20.99
C SER A 631 -28.92 -5.99 21.72
N SER A 632 -29.02 -7.14 21.04
CA SER A 632 -29.51 -8.38 21.65
C SER A 632 -28.68 -8.84 22.85
N ILE A 633 -27.38 -8.51 22.86
CA ILE A 633 -26.49 -8.81 23.99
C ILE A 633 -26.70 -7.80 25.13
N ILE A 634 -26.87 -6.51 24.84
CA ILE A 634 -27.26 -5.52 25.85
C ILE A 634 -28.59 -5.92 26.51
N ASP A 635 -29.55 -6.40 25.73
CA ASP A 635 -30.84 -6.91 26.23
C ASP A 635 -30.64 -8.14 27.15
N GLU A 636 -29.78 -9.11 26.78
CA GLU A 636 -29.39 -10.25 27.66
C GLU A 636 -28.78 -9.78 28.99
N ILE A 637 -27.98 -8.71 28.96
CA ILE A 637 -27.26 -8.13 30.11
C ILE A 637 -28.19 -7.32 31.04
N LEU A 638 -29.27 -6.77 30.51
CA LEU A 638 -30.27 -5.96 31.21
C LEU A 638 -31.47 -6.79 31.71
N GLU A 639 -31.89 -7.79 30.94
CA GLU A 639 -33.00 -8.71 31.23
C GLU A 639 -32.51 -10.17 31.24
N PRO A 640 -31.75 -10.61 32.27
CA PRO A 640 -31.26 -11.99 32.35
C PRO A 640 -32.42 -12.98 32.42
N ARG A 641 -32.58 -13.80 31.39
CA ARG A 641 -33.61 -14.85 31.38
C ARG A 641 -33.28 -15.91 32.44
N PRO A 642 -34.25 -16.37 33.24
CA PRO A 642 -34.02 -17.46 34.18
C PRO A 642 -33.64 -18.74 33.42
N VAL A 643 -32.51 -19.35 33.77
CA VAL A 643 -31.98 -20.54 33.10
C VAL A 643 -32.94 -21.72 33.31
N SER A 644 -33.62 -22.14 32.25
CA SER A 644 -34.30 -23.43 32.21
C SER A 644 -33.27 -24.54 31.98
N SER A 645 -33.31 -25.58 32.82
CA SER A 645 -32.42 -26.74 32.73
C SER A 645 -32.81 -27.66 31.56
N GLY A 646 -32.49 -27.23 30.34
CA GLY A 646 -32.51 -28.05 29.12
C GLY A 646 -31.10 -28.14 28.50
N PRO A 647 -30.86 -29.09 27.60
CA PRO A 647 -29.59 -29.16 26.88
C PRO A 647 -29.37 -27.88 26.07
N GLU A 648 -28.14 -27.38 26.10
CA GLU A 648 -27.75 -26.08 25.53
C GLU A 648 -28.09 -26.00 24.03
N PRO A 649 -28.72 -24.90 23.56
CA PRO A 649 -28.57 -24.52 22.17
C PRO A 649 -27.14 -23.99 21.99
N GLU A 650 -26.34 -24.63 21.12
CA GLU A 650 -25.03 -24.09 20.72
C GLU A 650 -25.23 -22.66 20.21
N MET A 651 -24.59 -21.71 20.91
CA MET A 651 -24.73 -20.29 20.60
C MET A 651 -23.82 -19.90 19.44
N PRO A 652 -24.24 -18.94 18.59
CA PRO A 652 -23.31 -18.27 17.71
C PRO A 652 -22.34 -17.44 18.56
N GLU A 653 -21.06 -17.76 18.51
CA GLU A 653 -20.01 -16.88 19.01
C GLU A 653 -19.98 -15.56 18.21
N MET A 654 -19.34 -14.51 18.73
CA MET A 654 -19.09 -13.30 17.92
C MET A 654 -18.11 -13.58 16.75
N SER A 655 -17.36 -14.69 16.80
CA SER A 655 -16.59 -15.27 15.68
C SER A 655 -17.49 -15.94 14.62
N SER A 656 -18.74 -16.31 14.95
CA SER A 656 -19.66 -17.04 14.08
C SER A 656 -20.82 -16.20 13.53
N VAL A 657 -20.77 -14.86 13.65
CA VAL A 657 -21.55 -13.90 12.82
C VAL A 657 -21.05 -13.90 11.34
N PHE A 658 -20.22 -14.87 11.02
CA PHE A 658 -18.92 -14.68 10.38
C PHE A 658 -18.28 -16.03 9.97
N ASP A 659 -18.82 -17.16 10.43
CA ASP A 659 -18.44 -18.52 10.02
C ASP A 659 -19.66 -19.20 9.37
N VAL A 660 -19.57 -19.48 8.07
CA VAL A 660 -20.48 -20.38 7.34
C VAL A 660 -19.72 -21.10 6.22
N SER A 661 -19.01 -22.18 6.53
CA SER A 661 -19.10 -23.44 5.77
C SER A 661 -18.21 -24.52 6.39
N ASP A 662 -18.82 -25.65 6.73
CA ASP A 662 -18.16 -26.82 7.31
C ASP A 662 -17.17 -27.49 6.33
N ASP A 663 -15.89 -27.13 6.42
CA ASP A 663 -14.79 -28.10 6.38
C ASP A 663 -13.51 -27.52 7.04
N MET A 664 -12.75 -28.39 7.72
CA MET A 664 -11.39 -28.12 8.27
C MET A 664 -11.25 -27.31 9.58
N ARG A 665 -11.65 -27.93 10.70
CA ARG A 665 -11.04 -27.65 12.03
C ARG A 665 -9.53 -27.92 12.01
N VAL A 666 -8.71 -26.97 12.50
CA VAL A 666 -7.58 -27.17 13.44
C VAL A 666 -6.85 -25.83 13.71
N LEU A 667 -6.51 -25.62 14.99
CA LEU A 667 -5.69 -24.56 15.61
C LEU A 667 -6.33 -23.19 15.89
N ASP A 668 -6.49 -22.94 17.19
CA ASP A 668 -6.66 -21.62 17.81
C ASP A 668 -5.46 -20.69 17.59
N MET A 669 -5.68 -19.41 17.91
CA MET A 669 -4.86 -18.23 17.58
C MET A 669 -5.04 -17.74 16.14
N VAL A 670 -5.38 -16.46 16.00
CA VAL A 670 -5.65 -15.73 14.74
C VAL A 670 -6.96 -16.14 14.06
N ASP A 671 -8.11 -15.66 14.57
CA ASP A 671 -9.16 -15.24 13.63
C ASP A 671 -10.01 -14.04 14.10
N PHE A 672 -10.05 -13.05 13.22
CA PHE A 672 -11.05 -11.98 13.05
C PHE A 672 -11.00 -11.48 11.60
N GLY A 673 -10.31 -12.21 10.71
CA GLY A 673 -9.81 -11.74 9.42
C GLY A 673 -10.11 -12.69 8.26
N ALA A 674 -10.00 -14.01 8.44
CA ALA A 674 -10.38 -14.98 7.40
C ALA A 674 -11.91 -14.98 7.19
N VAL A 675 -12.63 -14.77 8.29
CA VAL A 675 -14.04 -14.38 8.40
C VAL A 675 -14.52 -13.31 7.39
N PHE A 676 -13.70 -12.30 7.08
CA PHE A 676 -14.15 -11.14 6.29
C PHE A 676 -14.08 -11.36 4.77
N ASP A 677 -13.32 -12.37 4.32
CA ASP A 677 -13.06 -12.62 2.90
C ASP A 677 -14.28 -13.19 2.14
N GLN A 678 -15.33 -13.65 2.83
CA GLN A 678 -16.57 -14.18 2.21
C GLN A 678 -17.65 -13.13 1.88
N TRP A 679 -17.47 -11.85 2.23
CA TRP A 679 -18.48 -10.81 2.03
C TRP A 679 -18.07 -9.70 1.03
N ILE A 680 -16.96 -9.88 0.30
CA ILE A 680 -16.45 -8.92 -0.71
C ILE A 680 -16.12 -9.65 -2.03
N PHE A 681 -17.00 -10.57 -2.45
CA PHE A 681 -17.09 -11.10 -3.82
C PHE A 681 -18.56 -11.34 -4.21
#